data_AF-A0A074ZYK0-F1
#
_entry.id   AF-A0A074ZYK0-F1
#
_cell.length_a   1.000
_cell.length_b   1.000
_cell.length_c   1.000
_cell.angle_alpha   90.00
_cell.angle_beta   90.00
_cell.angle_gamma   90.00
#
_symmetry.space_group_name_H-M   'P 1'
#
loop_
_entity.id
_entity.type
_entity.pdbx_description
1 polymer ?
#
loop_
_entity_poly.entity_id
_entity_poly.type
_entity_poly.pdbx_seq_one_letter_code
_entity_poly.pdbx_strand_id
1 'polypeptide(L)'
;MRFEEGGKFCELPGAKMGEVVVRFPPEASGYLHVGHAKAALLNQHYRDTFKGRLILRFDDTNPAKEKATYEESILSDLPRLGVHWDVRTHTSDHFELLIQLCEKMIREGNAYVDNTDGEKMKVERENRIPSVCRENSVEKNLQWWEEMKKGTEFGVQCCVRAKIDMNSNNGALRDPTIYRCKRESHVRTGSKYNVYPIYDFACPVVDSIEGVTHALRTSEYNDRNEQYAWICQALGLRCPHVIDYSRLALQNTVLSKRKLTWFVEEGIVDGWDDPRMPTVSGILRRGMTAEGLRQFILAQGGSRSSAQMEWDKIWAFNKKVIDPVAPRYTGLLLDPAAIDPSNHAPHGLVPVRVQGQTSLVEKQVLVHPKNENLGYRSILLGPVIYVEHADAVSFKEGENVTFINWGNCRVVKINREDSLVTGVDVQLNLEDTDYKKTLKVTWLADPGKQNPSLTPVTCLIYDHLLTKAIITKDDDFKLFINRESKTEQCLLGDPALKDLKKGDIIQLQRRGYYICDAPYESKCLATGCESPCVLIQIPEGTAKADSSSVAASSTSKGSGGSSKAKVQTPATTEMTAEEAAKAAERQRKKEEKKEARKEGRAKAKENKQQQQQQQQSQPKERMTEQPTSAVEPCLVPAATKIKDEKSNAPESKSQTKKQTKLALEARKETDFADWYSQLITKAELLEYYDISGCYIIRPWAYSIWQTLQRFIDARLQSIGIENAYFPIFVSKSALEREKTHVADFAPEVAWVTRSGDSELAEPVAVRPTSETIMYPAFAKWIQSHRDLPLRLNQWNNVIRWEFKHPQPFLRTREFLWQEGHTAFAEKADAEAEVLTILDLYAEVYQDLLAVPVVRGRKTEKEKFAGADYTTTVEAYISGTGRAIQGATSHHLGQNFSRMFDVTYDHPTTGMPAHVYQNSWGFTTRSLGVLFMMHGDNKGLVLPPRVAPVQVVVIPCGITNKSSAEERELLISTAHQVTDMLKRDPAGFRVRCDDRTHVSPGWKFNHWEMKGVPIRLEIGPQEVVQRSVCLALRHNSEKLQVQVDELCCRLPALMDSIHASLLHKATQELSAHVMQVNTMEELCAALDAKSLGLAPFCGDSTCEESVRNESARNSVVEPGAPSMGAKSLCIPFACDFNPTLKCGKPTTGTKCFNQPHCTRLAAAYTLFGRSY
;
A
#
# COMPACT_ATOMS: atom_id res chain seq x y z
N MET A 1 22.75 24.38 11.97
CA MET A 1 21.68 23.64 11.25
C MET A 1 20.59 24.64 10.86
N ARG A 2 19.90 24.45 9.73
CA ARG A 2 18.63 25.12 9.40
C ARG A 2 17.81 24.18 8.51
N PHE A 3 16.65 23.76 9.00
CA PHE A 3 15.59 23.08 8.23
C PHE A 3 14.26 23.70 8.63
N GLU A 4 14.12 25.00 8.34
CA GLU A 4 12.88 25.77 8.55
C GLU A 4 11.98 25.73 7.30
N GLU A 5 12.49 25.20 6.18
CA GLU A 5 11.72 24.90 4.96
C GLU A 5 11.34 23.40 4.96
N GLY A 6 10.06 23.08 5.12
CA GLY A 6 9.56 21.71 4.92
C GLY A 6 8.17 21.39 5.48
N GLY A 7 7.82 21.91 6.67
CA GLY A 7 6.54 21.62 7.32
C GLY A 7 5.39 22.48 6.79
N LYS A 8 4.29 21.84 6.33
CA LYS A 8 3.00 22.55 6.15
C LYS A 8 2.32 22.72 7.51
N PHE A 9 2.68 23.78 8.23
CA PHE A 9 1.97 24.21 9.42
C PHE A 9 0.62 24.84 9.05
N CYS A 10 -0.30 24.88 10.02
CA CYS A 10 -1.54 25.62 9.88
C CYS A 10 -1.27 27.07 10.24
N GLU A 11 -1.76 28.01 9.45
CA GLU A 11 -1.88 29.39 9.90
C GLU A 11 -2.84 29.45 11.10
N LEU A 12 -2.48 30.23 12.12
CA LEU A 12 -3.28 30.44 13.32
C LEU A 12 -4.06 31.76 13.16
N PRO A 13 -5.38 31.74 12.94
CA PRO A 13 -6.15 32.95 12.63
C PRO A 13 -6.07 34.00 13.75
N GLY A 14 -5.64 35.22 13.39
CA GLY A 14 -5.52 36.33 14.35
C GLY A 14 -4.41 36.17 15.41
N ALA A 15 -3.54 35.16 15.30
CA ALA A 15 -2.46 34.95 16.25
C ALA A 15 -1.47 36.12 16.31
N LYS A 16 -1.15 36.58 17.52
CA LYS A 16 -0.11 37.58 17.78
C LYS A 16 0.97 37.03 18.70
N MET A 17 2.19 37.55 18.54
CA MET A 17 3.33 37.23 19.40
C MET A 17 3.02 37.58 20.86
N GLY A 18 3.19 36.62 21.77
CA GLY A 18 2.85 36.74 23.20
C GLY A 18 1.39 36.46 23.57
N GLU A 19 0.45 36.49 22.61
CA GLU A 19 -0.99 36.32 22.89
C GLU A 19 -1.50 34.88 22.66
N VAL A 20 -0.78 34.04 21.91
CA VAL A 20 -1.23 32.68 21.58
C VAL A 20 -1.26 31.79 22.82
N VAL A 21 -2.44 31.34 23.21
CA VAL A 21 -2.64 30.25 24.18
C VAL A 21 -3.10 29.00 23.45
N VAL A 22 -2.41 27.89 23.70
CA VAL A 22 -2.66 26.53 23.18
C VAL A 22 -2.70 25.53 24.33
N ARG A 23 -3.26 24.33 24.11
CA ARG A 23 -3.29 23.26 25.13
C ARG A 23 -3.11 21.87 24.55
N PHE A 24 -2.37 21.04 25.28
CA PHE A 24 -2.31 19.60 25.12
C PHE A 24 -3.21 18.95 26.19
N PRO A 25 -4.36 18.34 25.82
CA PRO A 25 -5.30 17.79 26.80
C PRO A 25 -5.35 16.25 26.80
N PRO A 26 -4.43 15.53 27.46
CA PRO A 26 -4.46 14.07 27.54
C PRO A 26 -5.48 13.55 28.57
N GLU A 27 -6.22 12.49 28.21
CA GLU A 27 -6.84 11.61 29.21
C GLU A 27 -5.76 10.81 29.96
N ALA A 28 -5.79 10.83 31.30
CA ALA A 28 -4.97 9.98 32.18
C ALA A 28 -5.47 8.50 32.20
N SER A 29 -5.79 7.95 31.04
CA SER A 29 -6.39 6.63 30.80
C SER A 29 -5.41 5.60 30.20
N GLY A 30 -4.11 5.91 30.20
CA GLY A 30 -3.02 5.04 29.71
C GLY A 30 -1.84 5.84 29.17
N TYR A 31 -0.68 5.19 29.08
CA TYR A 31 0.63 5.74 28.68
C TYR A 31 0.62 6.54 27.37
N LEU A 32 1.56 7.49 27.25
CA LEU A 32 1.79 8.22 26.00
C LEU A 32 2.37 7.30 24.92
N HIS A 33 1.99 7.58 23.67
CA HIS A 33 2.50 6.92 22.47
C HIS A 33 2.83 7.96 21.40
N VAL A 34 3.55 7.57 20.36
CA VAL A 34 4.04 8.47 19.29
C VAL A 34 2.95 9.37 18.67
N GLY A 35 1.70 8.89 18.56
CA GLY A 35 0.54 9.73 18.18
C GLY A 35 0.20 10.87 19.16
N HIS A 36 0.36 10.67 20.49
CA HIS A 36 0.26 11.74 21.49
C HIS A 36 1.48 12.65 21.44
N ALA A 37 2.68 12.13 21.15
CA ALA A 37 3.88 12.95 20.98
C ALA A 37 3.72 13.97 19.83
N LYS A 38 3.07 13.60 18.72
CA LYS A 38 2.67 14.57 17.67
C LYS A 38 1.82 15.71 18.23
N ALA A 39 0.78 15.39 19.01
CA ALA A 39 -0.10 16.39 19.60
C ALA A 39 0.64 17.32 20.56
N ALA A 40 1.47 16.77 21.46
CA ALA A 40 2.24 17.54 22.43
C ALA A 40 3.29 18.45 21.74
N LEU A 41 4.06 17.91 20.79
CA LEU A 41 5.13 18.64 20.10
C LEU A 41 4.60 19.70 19.11
N LEU A 42 3.42 19.50 18.50
CA LEU A 42 2.77 20.57 17.73
C LEU A 42 2.30 21.73 18.63
N ASN A 43 1.71 21.44 19.79
CA ASN A 43 1.33 22.49 20.73
C ASN A 43 2.56 23.21 21.31
N GLN A 44 3.63 22.48 21.64
CA GLN A 44 4.93 23.06 22.02
C GLN A 44 5.47 24.00 20.93
N HIS A 45 5.44 23.56 19.67
CA HIS A 45 5.93 24.37 18.54
C HIS A 45 5.19 25.70 18.41
N TYR A 46 3.86 25.72 18.42
CA TYR A 46 3.13 26.99 18.33
C TYR A 46 3.34 27.88 19.57
N ARG A 47 3.47 27.29 20.77
CA ARG A 47 3.85 28.02 21.98
C ARG A 47 5.20 28.70 21.83
N ASP A 48 6.23 28.00 21.34
CA ASP A 48 7.57 28.56 21.19
C ASP A 48 7.65 29.58 20.03
N THR A 49 7.09 29.24 18.86
CA THR A 49 7.07 30.10 17.66
C THR A 49 6.38 31.44 17.91
N PHE A 50 5.27 31.46 18.64
CA PHE A 50 4.52 32.68 18.96
C PHE A 50 4.86 33.25 20.34
N LYS A 51 5.86 32.70 21.06
CA LYS A 51 6.21 33.07 22.46
C LYS A 51 4.98 33.12 23.39
N GLY A 52 4.06 32.19 23.16
CA GLY A 52 2.75 32.10 23.79
C GLY A 52 2.78 31.25 25.07
N ARG A 53 1.65 30.62 25.38
CA ARG A 53 1.47 29.75 26.55
C ARG A 53 0.92 28.39 26.17
N LEU A 54 1.47 27.34 26.77
CA LEU A 54 1.01 25.95 26.67
C LEU A 54 0.37 25.53 27.99
N ILE A 55 -0.90 25.13 27.95
CA ILE A 55 -1.59 24.49 29.06
C ILE A 55 -1.49 22.96 28.91
N LEU A 56 -1.05 22.28 29.96
CA LEU A 56 -1.22 20.83 30.13
C LEU A 56 -2.51 20.61 30.94
N ARG A 57 -3.60 20.20 30.28
CA ARG A 57 -4.86 19.91 30.97
C ARG A 57 -5.11 18.41 31.00
N PHE A 58 -5.18 17.79 32.17
CA PHE A 58 -5.69 16.42 32.23
C PHE A 58 -7.20 16.45 32.02
N ASP A 59 -7.69 15.75 30.99
CA ASP A 59 -9.11 15.77 30.62
C ASP A 59 -9.88 14.69 31.40
N ASP A 60 -9.88 14.86 32.73
CA ASP A 60 -10.40 13.95 33.73
C ASP A 60 -11.92 14.12 33.90
N THR A 61 -12.67 13.54 32.96
CA THR A 61 -14.15 13.53 32.99
C THR A 61 -14.73 12.15 33.30
N ASN A 62 -13.92 11.09 33.39
CA ASN A 62 -14.37 9.71 33.35
C ASN A 62 -13.79 8.87 34.50
N PRO A 63 -14.42 8.91 35.70
CA PRO A 63 -13.89 8.32 36.94
C PRO A 63 -13.55 6.83 36.82
N ALA A 64 -14.21 6.11 35.91
CA ALA A 64 -14.00 4.68 35.68
C ALA A 64 -12.75 4.32 34.83
N LYS A 65 -11.98 5.30 34.32
CA LYS A 65 -10.82 5.06 33.44
C LYS A 65 -9.51 5.69 33.89
N GLU A 66 -9.55 6.71 34.72
CA GLU A 66 -8.34 7.44 35.15
C GLU A 66 -7.57 6.68 36.24
N LYS A 67 -6.24 6.81 36.24
CA LYS A 67 -5.36 6.32 37.31
C LYS A 67 -4.22 7.31 37.53
N ALA A 68 -3.91 7.61 38.79
CA ALA A 68 -2.81 8.52 39.16
C ALA A 68 -1.47 8.13 38.52
N THR A 69 -1.17 6.83 38.46
CA THR A 69 0.04 6.28 37.82
C THR A 69 0.17 6.63 36.32
N TYR A 70 -0.94 6.87 35.62
CA TYR A 70 -0.89 7.36 34.24
C TYR A 70 -0.64 8.88 34.17
N GLU A 71 -1.15 9.68 35.11
CA GLU A 71 -0.79 11.11 35.20
C GLU A 71 0.72 11.26 35.51
N GLU A 72 1.24 10.52 36.48
CA GLU A 72 2.68 10.49 36.82
C GLU A 72 3.55 10.11 35.62
N SER A 73 3.17 9.08 34.85
CA SER A 73 3.88 8.70 33.63
C SER A 73 3.83 9.78 32.55
N ILE A 74 2.68 10.45 32.34
CA ILE A 74 2.55 11.55 31.37
C ILE A 74 3.45 12.72 31.77
N LEU A 75 3.50 13.07 33.06
CA LEU A 75 4.35 14.12 33.60
C LEU A 75 5.86 13.80 33.50
N SER A 76 6.23 12.52 33.50
CA SER A 76 7.61 12.05 33.28
C SER A 76 8.01 12.04 31.80
N ASP A 77 7.12 11.61 30.90
CA ASP A 77 7.43 11.46 29.47
C ASP A 77 7.39 12.78 28.68
N LEU A 78 6.64 13.80 29.12
CA LEU A 78 6.59 15.10 28.42
C LEU A 78 7.92 15.89 28.48
N PRO A 79 8.60 16.06 29.63
CA PRO A 79 9.93 16.66 29.69
C PRO A 79 10.98 15.87 28.90
N ARG A 80 10.86 14.53 28.84
CA ARG A 80 11.74 13.66 28.02
C ARG A 80 11.60 13.91 26.51
N LEU A 81 10.47 14.48 26.06
CA LEU A 81 10.26 14.97 24.69
C LEU A 81 10.69 16.45 24.50
N GLY A 82 11.10 17.13 25.57
CA GLY A 82 11.32 18.58 25.59
C GLY A 82 10.02 19.39 25.47
N VAL A 83 8.91 18.86 26.01
CA VAL A 83 7.64 19.58 26.11
C VAL A 83 7.52 20.19 27.51
N HIS A 84 7.30 21.50 27.56
CA HIS A 84 7.25 22.31 28.77
C HIS A 84 5.98 23.16 28.76
N TRP A 85 5.12 22.97 29.76
CA TRP A 85 3.87 23.69 29.91
C TRP A 85 4.00 24.87 30.88
N ASP A 86 3.30 25.96 30.58
CA ASP A 86 3.28 27.19 31.37
C ASP A 86 2.19 27.14 32.48
N VAL A 87 1.21 26.23 32.36
CA VAL A 87 0.15 25.96 33.35
C VAL A 87 -0.20 24.48 33.33
N ARG A 88 -0.52 23.88 34.48
CA ARG A 88 -1.19 22.58 34.59
C ARG A 88 -2.58 22.75 35.20
N THR A 89 -3.61 22.15 34.61
CA THR A 89 -4.99 22.14 35.11
C THR A 89 -5.63 20.75 34.95
N HIS A 90 -6.80 20.57 35.55
CA HIS A 90 -7.65 19.39 35.38
C HIS A 90 -9.06 19.84 34.93
N THR A 91 -9.70 19.13 34.01
CA THR A 91 -11.11 19.42 33.64
C THR A 91 -12.03 19.35 34.87
N SER A 92 -11.72 18.48 35.84
CA SER A 92 -12.48 18.37 37.10
C SER A 92 -12.37 19.58 38.04
N ASP A 93 -11.42 20.49 37.83
CA ASP A 93 -11.38 21.78 38.54
C ASP A 93 -12.60 22.65 38.19
N HIS A 94 -13.20 22.43 37.01
CA HIS A 94 -14.29 23.22 36.45
C HIS A 94 -15.68 22.56 36.57
N PHE A 95 -15.80 21.39 37.22
CA PHE A 95 -17.06 20.63 37.28
C PHE A 95 -18.25 21.44 37.84
N GLU A 96 -18.02 22.29 38.85
CA GLU A 96 -19.07 23.13 39.44
C GLU A 96 -19.65 24.14 38.43
N LEU A 97 -18.77 24.78 37.65
CA LEU A 97 -19.15 25.71 36.57
C LEU A 97 -19.85 24.97 35.43
N LEU A 98 -19.37 23.79 35.06
CA LEU A 98 -19.97 22.95 34.02
C LEU A 98 -21.39 22.48 34.40
N ILE A 99 -21.65 22.20 35.67
CA ILE A 99 -22.99 21.88 36.21
C ILE A 99 -23.91 23.12 36.10
N GLN A 100 -23.43 24.29 36.52
CA GLN A 100 -24.21 25.54 36.44
C GLN A 100 -24.57 25.93 35.00
N LEU A 101 -23.63 25.76 34.06
CA LEU A 101 -23.86 26.00 32.63
C LEU A 101 -24.81 24.96 32.00
N CYS A 102 -24.78 23.71 32.45
CA CYS A 102 -25.76 22.71 32.04
C CYS A 102 -27.18 23.07 32.52
N GLU A 103 -27.34 23.51 33.76
CA GLU A 103 -28.64 24.01 34.25
C GLU A 103 -29.12 25.26 33.53
N LYS A 104 -28.22 26.18 33.16
CA LYS A 104 -28.53 27.33 32.31
C LYS A 104 -29.16 26.86 31.00
N MET A 105 -28.53 25.91 30.31
CA MET A 105 -29.08 25.37 29.05
C MET A 105 -30.45 24.71 29.23
N ILE A 106 -30.69 24.00 30.34
CA ILE A 106 -32.01 23.40 30.63
C ILE A 106 -33.06 24.51 30.86
N ARG A 107 -32.73 25.57 31.60
CA ARG A 107 -33.62 26.72 31.86
C ARG A 107 -33.94 27.51 30.59
N GLU A 108 -32.99 27.62 29.67
CA GLU A 108 -33.16 28.31 28.38
C GLU A 108 -33.77 27.42 27.27
N GLY A 109 -34.10 26.16 27.57
CA GLY A 109 -34.63 25.21 26.59
C GLY A 109 -33.59 24.65 25.60
N ASN A 110 -32.32 25.03 25.74
CA ASN A 110 -31.19 24.55 24.95
C ASN A 110 -30.71 23.14 25.33
N ALA A 111 -31.28 22.52 26.36
CA ALA A 111 -31.02 21.13 26.76
C ALA A 111 -32.24 20.48 27.44
N TYR A 112 -32.30 19.15 27.43
CA TYR A 112 -33.33 18.33 28.09
C TYR A 112 -32.73 17.08 28.74
N VAL A 113 -33.44 16.49 29.69
CA VAL A 113 -33.06 15.21 30.30
C VAL A 113 -33.80 14.08 29.61
N ASP A 114 -33.07 13.05 29.22
CA ASP A 114 -33.56 11.91 28.45
C ASP A 114 -33.23 10.60 29.18
N ASN A 115 -34.25 9.79 29.42
CA ASN A 115 -34.16 8.45 30.02
C ASN A 115 -34.34 7.32 28.98
N THR A 116 -34.27 7.65 27.69
CA THR A 116 -34.29 6.66 26.60
C THR A 116 -33.04 5.79 26.64
N ASP A 117 -33.21 4.46 26.49
CA ASP A 117 -32.10 3.50 26.39
C ASP A 117 -31.05 3.91 25.34
N GLY A 118 -29.78 3.57 25.59
CA GLY A 118 -28.65 4.00 24.76
C GLY A 118 -28.66 3.47 23.32
N GLU A 119 -29.10 2.23 23.07
CA GLU A 119 -29.21 1.71 21.70
C GLU A 119 -30.48 2.23 21.02
N LYS A 120 -31.60 2.35 21.76
CA LYS A 120 -32.81 3.01 21.23
C LYS A 120 -32.52 4.46 20.82
N MET A 121 -31.86 5.24 21.67
CA MET A 121 -31.46 6.62 21.41
C MET A 121 -30.52 6.73 20.20
N LYS A 122 -29.63 5.76 20.01
CA LYS A 122 -28.76 5.67 18.83
C LYS A 122 -29.58 5.45 17.56
N VAL A 123 -30.52 4.49 17.56
CA VAL A 123 -31.44 4.23 16.44
C VAL A 123 -32.32 5.45 16.11
N GLU A 124 -32.82 6.15 17.13
CA GLU A 124 -33.56 7.42 16.96
C GLU A 124 -32.70 8.50 16.28
N ARG A 125 -31.46 8.70 16.73
CA ARG A 125 -30.51 9.66 16.12
C ARG A 125 -30.07 9.26 14.71
N GLU A 126 -29.93 7.98 14.41
CA GLU A 126 -29.64 7.46 13.07
C GLU A 126 -30.81 7.76 12.12
N ASN A 127 -32.05 7.49 12.56
CA ASN A 127 -33.29 7.71 11.81
C ASN A 127 -33.86 9.15 11.85
N ARG A 128 -33.18 10.10 12.49
CA ARG A 128 -33.61 11.51 12.68
C ARG A 128 -34.91 11.68 13.49
N ILE A 129 -35.29 10.69 14.30
CA ILE A 129 -36.52 10.70 15.12
C ILE A 129 -36.25 11.44 16.45
N PRO A 130 -36.99 12.51 16.79
CA PRO A 130 -36.91 13.17 18.10
C PRO A 130 -37.22 12.21 19.26
N SER A 131 -36.45 12.28 20.34
CA SER A 131 -36.76 11.55 21.58
C SER A 131 -38.09 12.04 22.18
N VAL A 132 -38.85 11.12 22.77
CA VAL A 132 -40.10 11.43 23.50
C VAL A 132 -39.87 12.40 24.68
N CYS A 133 -38.64 12.54 25.16
CA CYS A 133 -38.25 13.46 26.22
C CYS A 133 -37.90 14.87 25.73
N ARG A 134 -37.72 15.07 24.42
CA ARG A 134 -37.20 16.32 23.83
C ARG A 134 -38.06 17.54 24.12
N GLU A 135 -39.36 17.34 24.22
CA GLU A 135 -40.36 18.37 24.47
C GLU A 135 -40.91 18.30 25.93
N ASN A 136 -40.13 17.72 26.85
CA ASN A 136 -40.35 17.86 28.30
C ASN A 136 -40.32 19.34 28.72
N SER A 137 -41.14 19.73 29.70
CA SER A 137 -41.09 21.07 30.30
C SER A 137 -39.79 21.31 31.08
N VAL A 138 -39.44 22.58 31.29
CA VAL A 138 -38.22 23.00 32.02
C VAL A 138 -38.23 22.45 33.45
N GLU A 139 -39.37 22.48 34.13
CA GLU A 139 -39.54 22.01 35.51
C GLU A 139 -39.29 20.50 35.60
N LYS A 140 -39.83 19.72 34.65
CA LYS A 140 -39.62 18.27 34.57
C LYS A 140 -38.17 17.92 34.28
N ASN A 141 -37.52 18.64 33.36
CA ASN A 141 -36.10 18.46 33.06
C ASN A 141 -35.22 18.82 34.28
N LEU A 142 -35.52 19.90 35.00
CA LEU A 142 -34.81 20.25 36.24
C LEU A 142 -35.03 19.21 37.34
N GLN A 143 -36.24 18.70 37.52
CA GLN A 143 -36.52 17.62 38.48
C GLN A 143 -35.70 16.37 38.17
N TRP A 144 -35.65 15.94 36.91
CA TRP A 144 -34.85 14.79 36.49
C TRP A 144 -33.34 15.04 36.61
N TRP A 145 -32.89 16.29 36.42
CA TRP A 145 -31.49 16.68 36.65
C TRP A 145 -31.09 16.65 38.14
N GLU A 146 -31.98 17.01 39.07
CA GLU A 146 -31.73 16.82 40.50
C GLU A 146 -31.57 15.33 40.86
N GLU A 147 -32.37 14.44 40.26
CA GLU A 147 -32.24 13.00 40.45
C GLU A 147 -30.93 12.45 39.88
N MET A 148 -30.47 12.98 38.73
CA MET A 148 -29.12 12.71 38.22
C MET A 148 -28.03 13.17 39.20
N LYS A 149 -28.08 14.42 39.70
CA LYS A 149 -27.07 14.98 40.63
C LYS A 149 -26.96 14.17 41.94
N LYS A 150 -28.11 13.72 42.48
CA LYS A 150 -28.19 12.81 43.64
C LYS A 150 -27.71 11.39 43.34
N GLY A 151 -27.62 11.00 42.07
CA GLY A 151 -27.26 9.64 41.64
C GLY A 151 -28.33 8.60 41.97
N THR A 152 -29.62 8.95 42.01
CA THR A 152 -30.70 7.99 42.32
C THR A 152 -30.85 6.92 41.23
N GLU A 153 -31.60 5.85 41.47
CA GLU A 153 -31.71 4.75 40.50
C GLU A 153 -32.31 5.20 39.16
N PHE A 154 -33.27 6.13 39.20
CA PHE A 154 -33.77 6.82 38.01
C PHE A 154 -32.70 7.76 37.42
N GLY A 155 -32.00 8.53 38.26
CA GLY A 155 -30.91 9.42 37.82
C GLY A 155 -29.80 8.69 37.05
N VAL A 156 -29.45 7.47 37.43
CA VAL A 156 -28.45 6.62 36.73
C VAL A 156 -28.92 6.17 35.34
N GLN A 157 -30.23 6.07 35.11
CA GLN A 157 -30.80 5.76 33.80
C GLN A 157 -30.90 6.97 32.87
N CYS A 158 -30.65 8.18 33.38
CA CYS A 158 -30.81 9.43 32.64
C CYS A 158 -29.48 9.99 32.10
N CYS A 159 -29.59 10.75 31.00
CA CYS A 159 -28.54 11.62 30.51
C CYS A 159 -29.10 13.00 30.16
N VAL A 160 -28.26 14.04 30.10
CA VAL A 160 -28.67 15.35 29.55
C VAL A 160 -28.22 15.43 28.10
N ARG A 161 -29.12 15.86 27.21
CA ARG A 161 -28.88 16.07 25.79
C ARG A 161 -29.02 17.56 25.47
N ALA A 162 -28.12 18.09 24.64
CA ALA A 162 -28.34 19.39 24.02
C ALA A 162 -29.53 19.31 23.06
N LYS A 163 -30.31 20.39 22.95
CA LYS A 163 -31.43 20.53 22.02
C LYS A 163 -30.96 21.36 20.84
N ILE A 164 -30.58 20.68 19.76
CA ILE A 164 -30.00 21.30 18.55
C ILE A 164 -30.93 20.95 17.38
N ASP A 165 -30.50 20.14 16.42
CA ASP A 165 -31.30 19.76 15.25
C ASP A 165 -31.18 18.26 14.95
N MET A 166 -32.27 17.52 15.22
CA MET A 166 -32.39 16.10 14.90
C MET A 166 -32.48 15.83 13.38
N ASN A 167 -32.89 16.81 12.58
CA ASN A 167 -32.90 16.70 11.13
C ASN A 167 -31.53 16.97 10.51
N SER A 168 -30.51 17.38 11.28
CA SER A 168 -29.23 17.82 10.73
C SER A 168 -28.54 16.72 9.91
N ASN A 169 -27.95 17.13 8.80
CA ASN A 169 -27.07 16.26 8.02
C ASN A 169 -25.82 15.89 8.82
N ASN A 170 -25.31 16.79 9.67
CA ASN A 170 -24.25 16.47 10.61
C ASN A 170 -24.78 15.66 11.81
N GLY A 171 -24.36 14.41 11.93
CA GLY A 171 -24.76 13.52 13.02
C GLY A 171 -24.33 13.98 14.42
N ALA A 172 -23.29 14.83 14.54
CA ALA A 172 -22.87 15.41 15.82
C ALA A 172 -23.88 16.44 16.35
N LEU A 173 -24.66 17.09 15.48
CA LEU A 173 -25.68 18.08 15.85
C LEU A 173 -27.05 17.47 16.17
N ARG A 174 -27.23 16.15 16.02
CA ARG A 174 -28.50 15.48 16.36
C ARG A 174 -28.62 15.24 17.86
N ASP A 175 -29.03 16.27 18.59
CA ASP A 175 -29.21 16.34 20.05
C ASP A 175 -28.20 15.48 20.83
N PRO A 176 -26.90 15.85 20.83
CA PRO A 176 -25.84 15.07 21.46
C PRO A 176 -25.92 15.09 22.99
N THR A 177 -25.55 13.97 23.62
CA THR A 177 -25.41 13.87 25.08
C THR A 177 -24.30 14.81 25.58
N ILE A 178 -24.60 15.65 26.57
CA ILE A 178 -23.67 16.59 27.21
C ILE A 178 -23.31 16.20 28.66
N TYR A 179 -24.17 15.42 29.34
CA TYR A 179 -23.91 14.88 30.68
C TYR A 179 -24.41 13.44 30.84
N ARG A 180 -23.70 12.66 31.67
CA ARG A 180 -24.04 11.30 32.10
C ARG A 180 -24.08 11.20 33.63
N CYS A 181 -24.91 10.31 34.16
CA CYS A 181 -24.87 9.93 35.57
C CYS A 181 -23.97 8.69 35.78
N LYS A 182 -23.16 8.69 36.84
CA LYS A 182 -22.20 7.65 37.25
C LYS A 182 -21.98 7.71 38.76
N ARG A 183 -21.98 6.58 39.45
CA ARG A 183 -21.74 6.50 40.91
C ARG A 183 -20.27 6.23 41.27
N GLU A 184 -19.42 6.01 40.27
CA GLU A 184 -18.00 5.75 40.46
C GLU A 184 -17.27 6.97 41.04
N SER A 185 -16.45 6.74 42.07
CA SER A 185 -15.64 7.79 42.71
C SER A 185 -14.56 8.30 41.77
N HIS A 186 -14.42 9.62 41.67
CA HIS A 186 -13.39 10.29 40.88
C HIS A 186 -12.03 10.31 41.58
N VAL A 187 -10.94 10.21 40.81
CA VAL A 187 -9.56 10.17 41.34
C VAL A 187 -9.21 11.42 42.16
N ARG A 188 -9.71 12.60 41.75
CA ARG A 188 -9.45 13.89 42.44
C ARG A 188 -10.59 14.38 43.34
N THR A 189 -11.84 14.20 42.92
CA THR A 189 -13.02 14.80 43.59
C THR A 189 -13.81 13.79 44.42
N GLY A 190 -13.33 12.53 44.51
CA GLY A 190 -13.98 11.47 45.27
C GLY A 190 -15.42 11.23 44.80
N SER A 191 -16.32 11.01 45.76
CA SER A 191 -17.76 10.87 45.55
C SER A 191 -18.52 12.21 45.57
N LYS A 192 -17.86 13.37 45.38
CA LYS A 192 -18.53 14.69 45.43
C LYS A 192 -19.62 14.84 44.35
N TYR A 193 -19.45 14.20 43.19
CA TYR A 193 -20.34 14.33 42.04
C TYR A 193 -20.80 12.96 41.53
N ASN A 194 -22.09 12.83 41.22
CA ASN A 194 -22.65 11.69 40.48
C ASN A 194 -22.89 12.01 39.00
N VAL A 195 -22.70 13.27 38.58
CA VAL A 195 -22.89 13.71 37.19
C VAL A 195 -21.58 14.17 36.60
N TYR A 196 -21.26 13.64 35.41
CA TYR A 196 -20.00 13.88 34.73
C TYR A 196 -20.26 14.37 33.31
N PRO A 197 -19.58 15.44 32.86
CA PRO A 197 -19.76 15.99 31.53
C PRO A 197 -19.22 15.03 30.47
N ILE A 198 -19.72 15.15 29.25
CA ILE A 198 -19.12 14.56 28.06
C ILE A 198 -18.01 15.49 27.54
N TYR A 199 -16.94 14.91 27.00
CA TYR A 199 -15.79 15.65 26.42
C TYR A 199 -16.23 16.80 25.50
N ASP A 200 -17.20 16.56 24.62
CA ASP A 200 -17.66 17.56 23.64
C ASP A 200 -18.40 18.74 24.27
N PHE A 201 -18.85 18.63 25.54
CA PHE A 201 -19.38 19.74 26.34
C PHE A 201 -18.29 20.41 27.20
N ALA A 202 -17.46 19.62 27.88
CA ALA A 202 -16.42 20.16 28.76
C ALA A 202 -15.33 20.92 27.97
N CYS A 203 -14.87 20.36 26.85
CA CYS A 203 -13.78 20.91 26.06
C CYS A 203 -14.00 22.35 25.56
N PRO A 204 -15.12 22.72 24.89
CA PRO A 204 -15.37 24.11 24.47
C PRO A 204 -15.48 25.09 25.65
N VAL A 205 -16.14 24.68 26.74
CA VAL A 205 -16.29 25.54 27.92
C VAL A 205 -14.93 25.80 28.58
N VAL A 206 -14.17 24.75 28.87
CA VAL A 206 -12.89 24.88 29.58
C VAL A 206 -11.82 25.54 28.70
N ASP A 207 -11.77 25.25 27.39
CA ASP A 207 -10.91 25.99 26.46
C ASP A 207 -11.29 27.50 26.41
N SER A 208 -12.59 27.84 26.53
CA SER A 208 -13.02 29.24 26.63
C SER A 208 -12.52 29.93 27.90
N ILE A 209 -12.76 29.30 29.06
CA ILE A 209 -12.47 29.82 30.41
C ILE A 209 -10.96 29.90 30.68
N GLU A 210 -10.18 28.90 30.27
CA GLU A 210 -8.71 28.89 30.42
C GLU A 210 -7.98 29.83 29.45
N GLY A 211 -8.72 30.59 28.63
CA GLY A 211 -8.15 31.57 27.71
C GLY A 211 -7.51 30.97 26.46
N VAL A 212 -7.75 29.69 26.14
CA VAL A 212 -7.22 29.04 24.93
C VAL A 212 -7.65 29.84 23.70
N THR A 213 -6.67 30.27 22.91
CA THR A 213 -6.90 30.98 21.63
C THR A 213 -7.08 29.99 20.49
N HIS A 214 -6.27 28.93 20.48
CA HIS A 214 -6.17 27.97 19.39
C HIS A 214 -6.30 26.54 19.92
N ALA A 215 -7.46 25.93 19.68
CA ALA A 215 -7.81 24.60 20.12
C ALA A 215 -7.38 23.56 19.07
N LEU A 216 -6.12 23.12 19.14
CA LEU A 216 -5.61 22.08 18.25
C LEU A 216 -6.35 20.75 18.49
N ARG A 217 -6.98 20.20 17.45
CA ARG A 217 -7.73 18.92 17.48
C ARG A 217 -7.30 18.01 16.33
N THR A 218 -7.48 16.71 16.51
CA THR A 218 -7.28 15.75 15.42
C THR A 218 -8.49 15.75 14.49
N SER A 219 -8.29 15.65 13.17
CA SER A 219 -9.34 15.78 12.13
C SER A 219 -10.55 14.83 12.26
N GLU A 220 -10.48 13.78 13.07
CA GLU A 220 -11.63 12.93 13.44
C GLU A 220 -12.66 13.63 14.33
N TYR A 221 -12.36 14.83 14.84
CA TYR A 221 -13.31 15.71 15.52
C TYR A 221 -13.93 16.77 14.59
N ASN A 222 -13.63 16.77 13.28
CA ASN A 222 -14.09 17.83 12.36
C ASN A 222 -15.62 18.01 12.37
N ASP A 223 -16.37 16.91 12.29
CA ASP A 223 -17.84 16.88 12.41
C ASP A 223 -18.34 17.50 13.73
N ARG A 224 -17.50 17.52 14.77
CA ARG A 224 -17.81 18.11 16.10
C ARG A 224 -17.24 19.52 16.27
N ASN A 225 -16.74 20.16 15.22
CA ASN A 225 -16.30 21.56 15.29
C ASN A 225 -17.50 22.52 15.23
N GLU A 226 -18.54 22.17 14.48
CA GLU A 226 -19.84 22.86 14.55
C GLU A 226 -20.49 22.72 15.93
N GLN A 227 -20.46 21.51 16.51
CA GLN A 227 -20.95 21.24 17.86
C GLN A 227 -20.20 22.08 18.92
N TYR A 228 -18.87 22.14 18.81
CA TYR A 228 -18.01 22.95 19.69
C TYR A 228 -18.35 24.44 19.59
N ALA A 229 -18.55 24.97 18.38
CA ALA A 229 -18.96 26.35 18.16
C ALA A 229 -20.37 26.65 18.69
N TRP A 230 -21.33 25.74 18.46
CA TRP A 230 -22.70 25.87 18.96
C TRP A 230 -22.75 25.90 20.50
N ILE A 231 -21.96 25.07 21.19
CA ILE A 231 -21.91 25.08 22.66
C ILE A 231 -21.34 26.41 23.20
N CYS A 232 -20.31 26.96 22.55
CA CYS A 232 -19.82 28.30 22.89
C CYS A 232 -20.92 29.36 22.68
N GLN A 233 -21.61 29.33 21.53
CA GLN A 233 -22.66 30.30 21.20
C GLN A 233 -23.86 30.21 22.16
N ALA A 234 -24.40 29.01 22.41
CA ALA A 234 -25.55 28.79 23.27
C ALA A 234 -25.30 29.22 24.73
N LEU A 235 -24.07 29.06 25.21
CA LEU A 235 -23.69 29.50 26.56
C LEU A 235 -23.33 30.99 26.66
N GLY A 236 -23.08 31.67 25.54
CA GLY A 236 -22.58 33.06 25.49
C GLY A 236 -21.07 33.17 25.76
N LEU A 237 -20.31 32.12 25.44
CA LEU A 237 -18.87 32.02 25.69
C LEU A 237 -18.05 32.40 24.45
N ARG A 238 -16.84 32.93 24.68
CA ARG A 238 -15.83 33.18 23.64
C ARG A 238 -15.42 31.85 23.00
N CYS A 239 -15.68 31.66 21.70
CA CYS A 239 -15.26 30.46 20.98
C CYS A 239 -13.77 30.53 20.59
N PRO A 240 -12.91 29.57 21.02
CA PRO A 240 -11.54 29.42 20.52
C PRO A 240 -11.50 28.98 19.04
N HIS A 241 -10.44 29.37 18.31
CA HIS A 241 -10.24 28.89 16.94
C HIS A 241 -9.80 27.42 16.96
N VAL A 242 -10.63 26.51 16.43
CA VAL A 242 -10.29 25.10 16.30
C VAL A 242 -9.37 24.87 15.10
N ILE A 243 -8.25 24.17 15.33
CA ILE A 243 -7.22 23.90 14.31
C ILE A 243 -7.06 22.39 14.13
N ASP A 244 -7.66 21.84 13.07
CA ASP A 244 -7.57 20.43 12.74
C ASP A 244 -6.25 20.04 12.06
N TYR A 245 -5.63 18.98 12.57
CA TYR A 245 -4.47 18.29 11.99
C TYR A 245 -4.73 16.77 11.92
N SER A 246 -4.05 16.02 11.05
CA SER A 246 -4.25 14.57 10.95
C SER A 246 -3.60 13.79 12.10
N ARG A 247 -4.23 12.69 12.52
CA ARG A 247 -3.58 11.72 13.41
C ARG A 247 -2.36 11.11 12.72
N LEU A 248 -1.31 10.83 13.48
CA LEU A 248 -0.23 9.98 13.01
C LEU A 248 -0.73 8.53 12.97
N ALA A 249 -0.66 7.91 11.78
CA ALA A 249 -0.85 6.48 11.58
C ALA A 249 0.50 5.87 11.20
N LEU A 250 0.79 4.66 11.70
CA LEU A 250 2.02 3.94 11.44
C LEU A 250 1.73 2.50 11.02
N GLN A 251 2.59 1.97 10.15
CA GLN A 251 2.54 0.58 9.71
C GLN A 251 3.10 -0.39 10.76
N ASN A 252 2.74 -1.67 10.65
CA ASN A 252 3.22 -2.81 11.46
C ASN A 252 3.09 -2.60 12.99
N THR A 253 2.11 -1.79 13.42
CA THR A 253 1.88 -1.43 14.82
C THR A 253 0.42 -1.03 15.05
N VAL A 254 0.04 -0.77 16.31
CA VAL A 254 -1.28 -0.26 16.70
C VAL A 254 -1.15 0.83 17.75
N LEU A 255 -1.88 1.94 17.58
CA LEU A 255 -1.90 3.07 18.54
C LEU A 255 -3.15 3.08 19.44
N SER A 256 -4.04 2.09 19.32
CA SER A 256 -5.22 2.00 20.18
C SER A 256 -4.80 1.57 21.59
N LYS A 257 -5.08 2.41 22.61
CA LYS A 257 -4.78 2.09 24.03
C LYS A 257 -5.24 0.66 24.39
N ARG A 258 -6.46 0.26 24.03
CA ARG A 258 -7.00 -1.11 24.27
C ARG A 258 -6.19 -2.22 23.61
N LYS A 259 -5.67 -2.02 22.38
CA LYS A 259 -4.83 -3.03 21.71
C LYS A 259 -3.42 -3.09 22.32
N LEU A 260 -2.89 -1.94 22.79
CA LEU A 260 -1.59 -1.87 23.48
C LEU A 260 -1.63 -2.49 24.88
N THR A 261 -2.67 -2.24 25.68
CA THR A 261 -2.86 -2.89 26.98
C THR A 261 -2.83 -4.41 26.86
N TRP A 262 -3.53 -4.94 25.84
CA TRP A 262 -3.60 -6.38 25.58
C TRP A 262 -2.23 -7.03 25.31
N PHE A 263 -1.31 -6.37 24.61
CA PHE A 263 0.04 -6.89 24.38
C PHE A 263 0.82 -7.07 25.70
N VAL A 264 0.62 -6.18 26.68
CA VAL A 264 1.26 -6.23 28.00
C VAL A 264 0.58 -7.26 28.90
N GLU A 265 -0.76 -7.30 28.92
CA GLU A 265 -1.54 -8.26 29.73
C GLU A 265 -1.29 -9.72 29.33
N GLU A 266 -1.00 -10.00 28.05
CA GLU A 266 -0.72 -11.35 27.56
C GLU A 266 0.78 -11.69 27.44
N GLY A 267 1.66 -10.85 28.00
CA GLY A 267 3.11 -11.12 28.08
C GLY A 267 3.82 -11.23 26.73
N ILE A 268 3.27 -10.64 25.67
CA ILE A 268 3.89 -10.61 24.32
C ILE A 268 5.03 -9.58 24.27
N VAL A 269 4.94 -8.54 25.11
CA VAL A 269 5.96 -7.52 25.34
C VAL A 269 6.37 -7.49 26.81
N ASP A 270 7.61 -7.08 27.08
CA ASP A 270 8.22 -7.09 28.42
C ASP A 270 7.56 -6.05 29.35
N GLY A 271 6.91 -5.03 28.79
CA GLY A 271 6.23 -3.95 29.52
C GLY A 271 5.76 -2.82 28.62
N TRP A 272 5.32 -1.71 29.23
CA TRP A 272 4.90 -0.50 28.49
C TRP A 272 6.09 0.28 27.90
N ASP A 273 7.31 0.01 28.35
CA ASP A 273 8.58 0.56 27.84
C ASP A 273 9.34 -0.41 26.93
N ASP A 274 8.74 -1.54 26.53
CA ASP A 274 9.35 -2.49 25.59
C ASP A 274 9.76 -1.79 24.28
N PRO A 275 10.99 -2.00 23.76
CA PRO A 275 11.47 -1.40 22.51
C PRO A 275 10.59 -1.64 21.26
N ARG A 276 9.70 -2.64 21.26
CA ARG A 276 8.72 -2.92 20.19
C ARG A 276 7.47 -2.07 20.29
N MET A 277 7.20 -1.48 21.45
CA MET A 277 5.98 -0.70 21.71
C MET A 277 6.08 0.72 21.12
N PRO A 278 5.01 1.23 20.49
CA PRO A 278 4.96 2.61 19.97
C PRO A 278 4.74 3.66 21.08
N THR A 279 4.93 3.29 22.34
CA THR A 279 4.87 4.17 23.51
C THR A 279 6.02 5.18 23.48
N VAL A 280 5.88 6.32 24.16
CA VAL A 280 6.98 7.30 24.25
C VAL A 280 8.18 6.67 24.97
N SER A 281 7.97 6.08 26.15
CA SER A 281 9.02 5.34 26.84
C SER A 281 9.66 4.20 26.02
N GLY A 282 8.88 3.42 25.26
CA GLY A 282 9.41 2.31 24.44
C GLY A 282 10.29 2.76 23.28
N ILE A 283 9.83 3.73 22.47
CA ILE A 283 10.65 4.25 21.37
C ILE A 283 11.90 4.98 21.87
N LEU A 284 11.82 5.69 23.01
CA LEU A 284 12.99 6.32 23.64
C LEU A 284 13.98 5.27 24.18
N ARG A 285 13.51 4.16 24.80
CA ARG A 285 14.37 3.04 25.23
C ARG A 285 15.02 2.32 24.03
N ARG A 286 14.37 2.30 22.87
CA ARG A 286 14.95 1.86 21.59
C ARG A 286 15.91 2.88 20.93
N GLY A 287 16.20 4.00 21.60
CA GLY A 287 17.16 5.00 21.12
C GLY A 287 16.59 6.01 20.12
N MET A 288 15.27 6.19 20.07
CA MET A 288 14.70 7.41 19.49
C MET A 288 15.13 8.62 20.31
N THR A 289 15.66 9.66 19.67
CA THR A 289 15.95 10.93 20.33
C THR A 289 14.73 11.86 20.29
N ALA A 290 14.56 12.68 21.33
CA ALA A 290 13.51 13.69 21.38
C ALA A 290 13.58 14.65 20.19
N GLU A 291 14.80 15.04 19.77
CA GLU A 291 15.04 15.91 18.62
C GLU A 291 14.77 15.21 17.28
N GLY A 292 15.15 13.94 17.12
CA GLY A 292 14.81 13.17 15.91
C GLY A 292 13.31 13.02 15.71
N LEU A 293 12.57 12.75 16.80
CA LEU A 293 11.11 12.68 16.78
C LEU A 293 10.47 14.07 16.55
N ARG A 294 11.02 15.13 17.14
CA ARG A 294 10.60 16.53 16.92
C ARG A 294 10.77 16.92 15.46
N GLN A 295 11.94 16.68 14.84
CA GLN A 295 12.18 16.98 13.44
C GLN A 295 11.23 16.22 12.50
N PHE A 296 10.94 14.94 12.78
CA PHE A 296 9.94 14.19 12.02
C PHE A 296 8.52 14.80 12.11
N ILE A 297 8.08 15.16 13.32
CA ILE A 297 6.75 15.77 13.54
C ILE A 297 6.65 17.16 12.90
N LEU A 298 7.69 17.99 13.00
CA LEU A 298 7.74 19.31 12.37
C LEU A 298 7.77 19.20 10.84
N ALA A 299 8.47 18.21 10.28
CA ALA A 299 8.44 17.93 8.83
C ALA A 299 7.07 17.45 8.35
N GLN A 300 6.29 16.75 9.18
CA GLN A 300 4.89 16.40 8.87
C GLN A 300 3.94 17.62 8.97
N GLY A 301 4.23 18.54 9.90
CA GLY A 301 3.47 19.76 10.14
C GLY A 301 2.04 19.52 10.62
N GLY A 302 1.18 20.53 10.41
CA GLY A 302 -0.24 20.54 10.75
C GLY A 302 -1.15 19.88 9.70
N SER A 303 -0.59 19.20 8.70
CA SER A 303 -1.33 18.65 7.56
C SER A 303 -2.61 17.90 7.98
N ARG A 304 -3.74 18.21 7.33
CA ARG A 304 -5.03 17.53 7.51
C ARG A 304 -5.11 16.18 6.80
N SER A 305 -4.15 15.84 5.94
CA SER A 305 -4.13 14.56 5.23
C SER A 305 -3.71 13.41 6.15
N SER A 306 -4.56 12.38 6.25
CA SER A 306 -4.27 11.12 6.93
C SER A 306 -3.57 10.15 5.99
N ALA A 307 -2.25 9.99 6.15
CA ALA A 307 -1.44 9.03 5.40
C ALA A 307 -0.73 8.08 6.36
N GLN A 308 -0.68 6.79 6.01
CA GLN A 308 0.11 5.79 6.73
C GLN A 308 1.61 6.08 6.56
N MET A 309 2.37 5.95 7.65
CA MET A 309 3.81 6.23 7.68
C MET A 309 4.62 4.98 8.00
N GLU A 310 5.77 4.85 7.34
CA GLU A 310 6.76 3.83 7.69
C GLU A 310 7.54 4.25 8.93
N TRP A 311 7.85 3.28 9.78
CA TRP A 311 8.84 3.46 10.84
C TRP A 311 10.18 3.95 10.32
N ASP A 312 10.61 3.45 9.15
CA ASP A 312 11.84 3.85 8.48
C ASP A 312 11.95 5.36 8.30
N LYS A 313 10.84 6.05 8.00
CA LYS A 313 10.84 7.51 7.83
C LYS A 313 11.20 8.22 9.14
N ILE A 314 10.70 7.74 10.29
CA ILE A 314 11.03 8.31 11.61
C ILE A 314 12.49 8.00 11.98
N TRP A 315 12.91 6.75 11.80
CA TRP A 315 14.29 6.33 12.08
C TRP A 315 15.32 7.06 11.21
N ALA A 316 14.98 7.42 9.97
CA ALA A 316 15.81 8.24 9.09
C ALA A 316 15.97 9.69 9.57
N PHE A 317 15.00 10.25 10.31
CA PHE A 317 15.19 11.53 11.02
C PHE A 317 16.07 11.34 12.25
N ASN A 318 15.83 10.31 13.05
CA ASN A 318 16.67 9.99 14.22
C ASN A 318 18.15 9.81 13.85
N LYS A 319 18.44 9.07 12.77
CA LYS A 319 19.78 8.85 12.24
C LYS A 319 20.54 10.15 11.94
N LYS A 320 19.87 11.18 11.44
CA LYS A 320 20.48 12.50 11.15
C LYS A 320 20.92 13.24 12.43
N VAL A 321 20.26 12.97 13.56
CA VAL A 321 20.59 13.53 14.86
C VAL A 321 21.75 12.77 15.52
N ILE A 322 21.77 11.43 15.42
CA ILE A 322 22.78 10.59 16.10
C ILE A 322 24.08 10.36 15.30
N ASP A 323 24.05 10.32 13.95
CA ASP A 323 25.26 10.12 13.12
C ASP A 323 26.37 11.15 13.41
N PRO A 324 26.11 12.45 13.61
CA PRO A 324 27.15 13.45 13.88
C PRO A 324 27.74 13.41 15.31
N VAL A 325 27.18 12.62 16.23
CA VAL A 325 27.51 12.67 17.67
C VAL A 325 27.83 11.33 18.31
N ALA A 326 27.34 10.20 17.78
CA ALA A 326 27.53 8.88 18.39
C ALA A 326 29.03 8.45 18.40
N PRO A 327 29.61 8.05 19.54
CA PRO A 327 30.94 7.43 19.58
C PRO A 327 31.02 6.13 18.76
N ARG A 328 32.16 5.88 18.10
CA ARG A 328 32.38 4.72 17.22
C ARG A 328 33.23 3.63 17.86
N TYR A 329 32.64 2.47 18.11
CA TYR A 329 33.30 1.29 18.69
C TYR A 329 33.33 0.10 17.72
N THR A 330 34.17 -0.89 18.02
CA THR A 330 34.21 -2.18 17.33
C THR A 330 33.57 -3.27 18.20
N GLY A 331 32.80 -4.14 17.57
CA GLY A 331 32.34 -5.41 18.12
C GLY A 331 32.27 -6.46 17.03
N LEU A 332 32.73 -7.67 17.33
CA LEU A 332 32.77 -8.82 16.44
C LEU A 332 31.75 -9.87 16.89
N LEU A 333 30.96 -10.42 15.98
CA LEU A 333 29.97 -11.45 16.28
C LEU A 333 30.63 -12.77 16.68
N LEU A 334 30.20 -13.32 17.83
CA LEU A 334 30.45 -14.69 18.21
C LEU A 334 29.36 -15.58 17.61
N ASP A 335 29.75 -16.63 16.91
CA ASP A 335 28.82 -17.59 16.30
C ASP A 335 28.99 -18.98 16.95
N PRO A 336 28.08 -19.37 17.87
CA PRO A 336 28.12 -20.68 18.52
C PRO A 336 27.63 -21.83 17.62
N ALA A 337 27.14 -21.54 16.40
CA ALA A 337 26.81 -22.54 15.39
C ALA A 337 27.93 -22.73 14.35
N ALA A 338 28.97 -21.90 14.37
CA ALA A 338 30.18 -22.13 13.59
C ALA A 338 30.94 -23.35 14.12
N ILE A 339 31.35 -24.23 13.20
CA ILE A 339 32.30 -25.31 13.52
C ILE A 339 33.63 -24.64 13.89
N ASP A 340 34.18 -24.99 15.06
CA ASP A 340 35.45 -24.45 15.53
C ASP A 340 36.64 -25.32 15.05
N PRO A 341 37.55 -24.80 14.21
CA PRO A 341 38.74 -25.51 13.77
C PRO A 341 39.99 -25.18 14.61
N SER A 342 39.90 -24.31 15.63
CA SER A 342 41.09 -23.76 16.29
C SER A 342 40.89 -23.55 17.80
N ASN A 343 41.54 -24.39 18.60
CA ASN A 343 41.58 -24.36 20.08
C ASN A 343 42.16 -23.06 20.72
N HIS A 344 42.26 -21.96 19.97
CA HIS A 344 42.97 -20.72 20.31
C HIS A 344 42.20 -19.42 19.93
N ALA A 345 40.97 -19.50 19.41
CA ALA A 345 40.15 -18.34 19.07
C ALA A 345 38.70 -18.47 19.59
N PRO A 346 37.98 -17.36 19.85
CA PRO A 346 36.56 -17.41 20.20
C PRO A 346 35.69 -17.89 19.02
N HIS A 347 34.66 -18.69 19.28
CA HIS A 347 33.79 -19.27 18.25
C HIS A 347 33.20 -18.22 17.28
N GLY A 348 33.35 -18.46 15.97
CA GLY A 348 32.96 -17.54 14.89
C GLY A 348 34.02 -16.51 14.49
N LEU A 349 35.12 -16.38 15.24
CA LEU A 349 36.24 -15.48 14.94
C LEU A 349 37.45 -16.23 14.37
N VAL A 350 38.24 -15.54 13.54
CA VAL A 350 39.47 -16.06 12.93
C VAL A 350 40.67 -15.25 13.43
N PRO A 351 41.76 -15.91 13.90
CA PRO A 351 42.98 -15.22 14.32
C PRO A 351 43.80 -14.79 13.10
N VAL A 352 44.27 -13.54 13.13
CA VAL A 352 45.10 -12.91 12.10
C VAL A 352 46.43 -12.50 12.72
N ARG A 353 47.54 -13.01 12.19
CA ARG A 353 48.91 -12.71 12.66
C ARG A 353 49.50 -11.56 11.85
N VAL A 354 49.99 -10.52 12.52
CA VAL A 354 50.43 -9.27 11.89
C VAL A 354 51.96 -9.16 11.86
N GLN A 355 52.56 -9.59 10.74
CA GLN A 355 53.99 -9.47 10.50
C GLN A 355 54.41 -8.00 10.48
N GLY A 356 55.35 -7.65 11.35
CA GLY A 356 55.79 -6.27 11.61
C GLY A 356 55.33 -5.72 12.96
N GLN A 357 54.32 -6.32 13.60
CA GLN A 357 53.89 -5.99 14.96
C GLN A 357 54.42 -7.03 15.95
N THR A 358 55.20 -6.62 16.96
CA THR A 358 55.88 -7.54 17.90
C THR A 358 55.34 -7.51 19.32
N SER A 359 54.60 -6.46 19.70
CA SER A 359 54.07 -6.23 21.05
C SER A 359 52.68 -5.59 20.97
N LEU A 360 51.98 -5.52 22.12
CA LEU A 360 50.80 -4.67 22.23
C LEU A 360 51.25 -3.20 22.30
N VAL A 361 50.72 -2.37 21.40
CA VAL A 361 51.02 -0.93 21.30
C VAL A 361 49.72 -0.13 21.32
N GLU A 362 49.67 0.90 22.15
CA GLU A 362 48.53 1.79 22.26
C GLU A 362 48.51 2.84 21.14
N LYS A 363 47.35 3.04 20.50
CA LYS A 363 47.15 4.06 19.45
C LYS A 363 45.92 4.91 19.77
N GLN A 364 46.11 6.22 19.87
CA GLN A 364 45.01 7.18 19.99
C GLN A 364 44.34 7.42 18.63
N VAL A 365 43.00 7.34 18.61
CA VAL A 365 42.18 7.47 17.40
C VAL A 365 40.92 8.28 17.70
N LEU A 366 40.37 8.99 16.71
CA LEU A 366 39.19 9.82 16.93
C LEU A 366 37.97 9.00 17.39
N VAL A 367 37.25 9.50 18.41
CA VAL A 367 35.98 8.94 18.89
C VAL A 367 34.92 8.93 17.79
N HIS A 368 34.95 9.93 16.89
CA HIS A 368 34.14 9.99 15.69
C HIS A 368 34.99 10.47 14.49
N PRO A 369 35.09 9.69 13.39
CA PRO A 369 35.88 10.04 12.19
C PRO A 369 35.54 11.33 11.42
N LYS A 370 34.65 12.19 11.93
CA LYS A 370 34.24 13.47 11.32
C LYS A 370 34.01 14.59 12.35
N ASN A 371 34.20 14.33 13.64
CA ASN A 371 33.88 15.29 14.71
C ASN A 371 34.94 15.21 15.82
N GLU A 372 36.01 15.99 15.62
CA GLU A 372 37.19 16.02 16.50
C GLU A 372 36.87 16.56 17.90
N ASN A 373 35.77 17.31 18.06
CA ASN A 373 35.31 17.84 19.34
C ASN A 373 34.88 16.75 20.33
N LEU A 374 34.66 15.52 19.86
CA LEU A 374 34.40 14.33 20.71
C LEU A 374 35.68 13.68 21.23
N GLY A 375 36.85 14.20 20.86
CA GLY A 375 38.15 13.77 21.35
C GLY A 375 38.64 12.44 20.78
N TYR A 376 39.56 11.83 21.52
CA TYR A 376 40.29 10.62 21.15
C TYR A 376 39.99 9.49 22.12
N ARG A 377 40.04 8.26 21.60
CA ARG A 377 39.99 7.02 22.38
C ARG A 377 41.20 6.15 22.05
N SER A 378 41.56 5.32 23.00
CA SER A 378 42.58 4.30 22.84
C SER A 378 42.07 3.11 22.01
N ILE A 379 42.93 2.55 21.15
CA ILE A 379 42.84 1.18 20.65
C ILE A 379 44.20 0.50 20.78
N LEU A 380 44.20 -0.84 20.90
CA LEU A 380 45.42 -1.64 20.98
C LEU A 380 45.74 -2.26 19.62
N LEU A 381 47.00 -2.13 19.18
CA LEU A 381 47.56 -2.86 18.04
C LEU A 381 48.33 -4.07 18.59
N GLY A 382 48.08 -5.28 18.09
CA GLY A 382 48.68 -6.51 18.63
C GLY A 382 49.28 -7.44 17.57
N PRO A 383 50.22 -8.33 17.94
CA PRO A 383 50.83 -9.30 17.01
C PRO A 383 49.81 -10.33 16.48
N VAL A 384 48.73 -10.56 17.24
CA VAL A 384 47.55 -11.34 16.85
C VAL A 384 46.30 -10.47 17.06
N ILE A 385 45.39 -10.51 16.11
CA ILE A 385 44.08 -9.86 16.16
C ILE A 385 42.98 -10.81 15.68
N TYR A 386 41.74 -10.58 16.09
CA TYR A 386 40.58 -11.32 15.63
C TYR A 386 39.79 -10.54 14.57
N VAL A 387 39.24 -11.26 13.58
CA VAL A 387 38.21 -10.79 12.63
C VAL A 387 37.06 -11.78 12.60
N GLU A 388 35.89 -11.38 12.11
CA GLU A 388 34.77 -12.31 11.89
C GLU A 388 35.09 -13.29 10.74
N HIS A 389 34.67 -14.56 10.85
CA HIS A 389 34.96 -15.57 9.82
C HIS A 389 34.45 -15.19 8.42
N ALA A 390 33.29 -14.54 8.33
CA ALA A 390 32.73 -14.02 7.07
C ALA A 390 33.65 -12.99 6.37
N ASP A 391 34.36 -12.16 7.13
CA ASP A 391 35.37 -11.25 6.58
C ASP A 391 36.62 -12.03 6.13
N ALA A 392 37.11 -12.97 6.95
CA ALA A 392 38.29 -13.78 6.64
C ALA A 392 38.13 -14.64 5.37
N VAL A 393 36.94 -15.19 5.13
CA VAL A 393 36.56 -15.90 3.89
C VAL A 393 36.64 -14.98 2.65
N SER A 394 36.43 -13.67 2.84
CA SER A 394 36.45 -12.67 1.77
C SER A 394 37.87 -12.18 1.41
N PHE A 395 38.91 -12.60 2.13
CA PHE A 395 40.30 -12.23 1.86
C PHE A 395 40.90 -13.00 0.69
N LYS A 396 41.89 -12.38 0.01
CA LYS A 396 42.72 -13.03 -1.02
C LYS A 396 44.19 -12.76 -0.76
N GLU A 397 45.03 -13.76 -0.96
CA GLU A 397 46.48 -13.63 -0.83
C GLU A 397 47.05 -12.63 -1.84
N GLY A 398 48.03 -11.83 -1.40
CA GLY A 398 48.67 -10.79 -2.20
C GLY A 398 47.94 -9.44 -2.24
N GLU A 399 46.65 -9.37 -1.91
CA GLU A 399 45.85 -8.12 -1.87
C GLU A 399 46.00 -7.34 -0.55
N ASN A 400 45.69 -6.05 -0.57
CA ASN A 400 45.66 -5.19 0.63
C ASN A 400 44.23 -5.12 1.23
N VAL A 401 44.15 -5.26 2.55
CA VAL A 401 42.93 -5.09 3.36
C VAL A 401 43.14 -3.92 4.32
N THR A 402 42.17 -3.02 4.44
CA THR A 402 42.19 -1.93 5.43
C THR A 402 41.59 -2.41 6.74
N PHE A 403 42.43 -2.55 7.75
CA PHE A 403 42.03 -2.74 9.13
C PHE A 403 41.67 -1.36 9.70
N ILE A 404 40.38 -1.12 9.98
CA ILE A 404 39.89 0.24 10.28
C ILE A 404 40.63 0.82 11.50
N ASN A 405 40.97 2.10 11.43
CA ASN A 405 41.81 2.83 12.39
C ASN A 405 43.27 2.33 12.53
N TRP A 406 43.66 1.17 11.98
CA TRP A 406 45.06 0.75 11.87
C TRP A 406 45.72 1.31 10.62
N GLY A 407 45.30 0.84 9.43
CA GLY A 407 45.91 1.11 8.13
C GLY A 407 45.70 -0.04 7.14
N ASN A 408 46.48 -0.06 6.05
CA ASN A 408 46.49 -1.18 5.09
C ASN A 408 47.47 -2.27 5.55
N CYS A 409 47.04 -3.53 5.45
CA CYS A 409 47.87 -4.72 5.62
C CYS A 409 47.72 -5.61 4.40
N ARG A 410 48.82 -6.17 3.91
CA ARG A 410 48.83 -7.09 2.77
C ARG A 410 48.60 -8.51 3.28
N VAL A 411 47.69 -9.26 2.67
CA VAL A 411 47.48 -10.67 3.00
C VAL A 411 48.66 -11.49 2.45
N VAL A 412 49.38 -12.20 3.32
CA VAL A 412 50.53 -13.03 2.94
C VAL A 412 50.09 -14.48 2.74
N LYS A 413 49.24 -15.00 3.63
CA LYS A 413 48.77 -16.40 3.60
C LYS A 413 47.39 -16.55 4.25
N ILE A 414 46.55 -17.44 3.72
CA ILE A 414 45.27 -17.84 4.31
C ILE A 414 45.34 -19.34 4.65
N ASN A 415 45.39 -19.66 5.94
CA ASN A 415 45.43 -21.04 6.44
C ASN A 415 44.01 -21.63 6.47
N ARG A 416 43.85 -22.88 6.01
CA ARG A 416 42.55 -23.54 5.85
C ARG A 416 42.62 -25.03 6.18
N GLU A 417 41.54 -25.55 6.74
CA GLU A 417 41.32 -26.97 7.03
C GLU A 417 39.90 -27.32 6.57
N ASP A 418 39.74 -28.41 5.80
CA ASP A 418 38.46 -28.85 5.19
C ASP A 418 37.59 -27.73 4.57
N SER A 419 38.26 -26.78 3.91
CA SER A 419 37.70 -25.56 3.28
C SER A 419 37.32 -24.41 4.22
N LEU A 420 37.38 -24.59 5.53
CA LEU A 420 37.16 -23.56 6.54
C LEU A 420 38.44 -22.73 6.76
N VAL A 421 38.34 -21.42 7.00
CA VAL A 421 39.51 -20.56 7.27
C VAL A 421 39.87 -20.61 8.76
N THR A 422 41.08 -21.07 9.07
CA THR A 422 41.55 -21.32 10.46
C THR A 422 42.49 -20.24 10.98
N GLY A 423 43.06 -19.43 10.09
CA GLY A 423 43.88 -18.27 10.46
C GLY A 423 44.48 -17.57 9.24
N VAL A 424 44.85 -16.30 9.38
CA VAL A 424 45.42 -15.49 8.28
C VAL A 424 46.75 -14.90 8.73
N ASP A 425 47.77 -14.93 7.88
CA ASP A 425 49.03 -14.23 8.12
C ASP A 425 49.06 -13.00 7.19
N VAL A 426 49.24 -11.80 7.76
CA VAL A 426 49.28 -10.51 7.03
C VAL A 426 50.56 -9.74 7.34
N GLN A 427 50.95 -8.81 6.48
CA GLN A 427 52.11 -7.92 6.65
C GLN A 427 51.67 -6.46 6.66
N LEU A 428 52.22 -5.65 7.57
CA LEU A 428 51.96 -4.21 7.60
C LEU A 428 52.36 -3.54 6.29
N ASN A 429 51.45 -2.75 5.70
CA ASN A 429 51.66 -1.99 4.46
C ASN A 429 51.13 -0.56 4.63
N LEU A 430 51.65 0.13 5.66
CA LEU A 430 51.12 1.42 6.12
C LEU A 430 51.47 2.61 5.20
N GLU A 431 52.41 2.41 4.27
CA GLU A 431 52.77 3.38 3.24
C GLU A 431 51.69 3.49 2.14
N ASP A 432 50.91 2.42 1.90
CA ASP A 432 49.75 2.48 1.02
C ASP A 432 48.55 3.10 1.73
N THR A 433 48.26 4.36 1.40
CA THR A 433 47.11 5.11 1.91
C THR A 433 45.86 5.03 1.01
N ASP A 434 45.81 4.16 0.00
CA ASP A 434 44.60 3.99 -0.83
C ASP A 434 43.52 3.16 -0.13
N TYR A 435 42.85 3.79 0.82
CA TYR A 435 41.67 3.26 1.50
C TYR A 435 40.39 3.33 0.64
N LYS A 436 40.46 3.41 -0.70
CA LYS A 436 39.28 3.42 -1.58
C LYS A 436 39.13 2.15 -2.41
N LYS A 437 40.22 1.44 -2.72
CA LYS A 437 40.20 0.19 -3.51
C LYS A 437 40.20 -1.09 -2.66
N THR A 438 40.41 -0.97 -1.36
CA THR A 438 40.61 -2.07 -0.40
C THR A 438 39.30 -2.51 0.28
N LEU A 439 39.23 -3.79 0.67
CA LEU A 439 38.22 -4.28 1.60
C LEU A 439 38.46 -3.65 2.99
N LYS A 440 37.40 -3.22 3.68
CA LYS A 440 37.49 -2.62 5.02
C LYS A 440 36.88 -3.54 6.07
N VAL A 441 37.67 -3.88 7.08
CA VAL A 441 37.26 -4.79 8.15
C VAL A 441 37.36 -4.17 9.55
N THR A 442 36.44 -4.60 10.39
CA THR A 442 36.46 -4.47 11.85
C THR A 442 37.29 -5.59 12.45
N TRP A 443 38.03 -5.28 13.51
CA TRP A 443 38.99 -6.19 14.13
C TRP A 443 39.19 -5.81 15.61
N LEU A 444 39.65 -6.74 16.43
CA LEU A 444 40.02 -6.53 17.83
C LEU A 444 41.39 -7.16 18.10
N ALA A 445 42.27 -6.52 18.86
CA ALA A 445 43.51 -7.17 19.28
C ALA A 445 43.23 -8.34 20.23
N ASP A 446 44.04 -9.40 20.13
CA ASP A 446 44.10 -10.43 21.16
C ASP A 446 44.86 -9.86 22.37
N PRO A 447 44.25 -9.72 23.56
CA PRO A 447 44.95 -9.30 24.77
C PRO A 447 45.78 -10.45 25.39
N GLY A 448 45.53 -11.71 24.97
CA GLY A 448 46.12 -12.90 25.58
C GLY A 448 45.84 -12.95 27.09
N LYS A 449 46.91 -12.98 27.89
CA LYS A 449 46.84 -12.93 29.38
C LYS A 449 47.03 -11.52 29.96
N GLN A 450 47.06 -10.48 29.13
CA GLN A 450 47.27 -9.09 29.56
C GLN A 450 45.94 -8.36 29.72
N ASN A 451 45.97 -7.27 30.49
CA ASN A 451 44.82 -6.38 30.70
C ASN A 451 45.03 -5.13 29.79
N PRO A 452 43.99 -4.53 29.18
CA PRO A 452 42.57 -4.75 29.40
C PRO A 452 41.99 -5.96 28.64
N SER A 453 41.14 -6.74 29.30
CA SER A 453 40.33 -7.77 28.62
C SER A 453 39.26 -7.16 27.71
N LEU A 454 38.95 -7.84 26.61
CA LEU A 454 37.84 -7.50 25.71
C LEU A 454 36.48 -7.55 26.45
N THR A 455 35.46 -6.91 25.88
CA THR A 455 34.15 -6.75 26.52
C THR A 455 33.14 -7.76 25.99
N PRO A 456 32.47 -8.56 26.84
CA PRO A 456 31.30 -9.33 26.42
C PRO A 456 30.09 -8.39 26.21
N VAL A 457 29.43 -8.53 25.07
CA VAL A 457 28.34 -7.64 24.62
C VAL A 457 27.16 -8.47 24.13
N THR A 458 25.94 -8.09 24.49
CA THR A 458 24.70 -8.69 23.98
C THR A 458 23.92 -7.65 23.18
N CYS A 459 23.83 -7.84 21.88
CA CYS A 459 23.08 -7.00 20.97
C CYS A 459 21.65 -7.53 20.81
N LEU A 460 20.66 -6.78 21.33
CA LEU A 460 19.24 -7.02 21.14
C LEU A 460 18.76 -6.37 19.83
N ILE A 461 18.25 -7.18 18.92
CA ILE A 461 17.71 -6.78 17.62
C ILE A 461 16.21 -7.01 17.63
N TYR A 462 15.45 -5.94 17.42
CA TYR A 462 13.99 -5.96 17.45
C TYR A 462 13.41 -5.73 16.06
N ASP A 463 12.44 -6.54 15.67
CA ASP A 463 11.62 -6.32 14.47
C ASP A 463 10.36 -5.52 14.83
N HIS A 464 9.38 -5.46 13.93
CA HIS A 464 8.06 -4.92 14.19
C HIS A 464 7.20 -5.86 15.05
N LEU A 465 6.27 -5.27 15.82
CA LEU A 465 5.34 -6.00 16.68
C LEU A 465 4.27 -6.80 15.90
N LEU A 466 3.96 -6.38 14.67
CA LEU A 466 2.99 -7.02 13.78
C LEU A 466 3.59 -7.34 12.41
N THR A 467 3.28 -8.52 11.87
CA THR A 467 3.68 -8.95 10.52
C THR A 467 2.88 -8.24 9.43
N LYS A 468 1.57 -8.03 9.64
CA LYS A 468 0.69 -7.31 8.71
C LYS A 468 0.90 -5.79 8.84
N ALA A 469 1.22 -5.16 7.70
CA ALA A 469 1.62 -3.75 7.66
C ALA A 469 0.48 -2.77 7.98
N ILE A 470 -0.74 -3.03 7.50
CA ILE A 470 -1.92 -2.21 7.81
C ILE A 470 -3.00 -3.11 8.42
N ILE A 471 -3.35 -2.81 9.68
CA ILE A 471 -4.49 -3.40 10.38
C ILE A 471 -5.74 -2.57 10.08
N THR A 472 -6.71 -3.17 9.39
CA THR A 472 -8.02 -2.55 9.10
C THR A 472 -8.94 -2.55 10.33
N LYS A 473 -10.22 -2.20 10.14
CA LYS A 473 -11.23 -2.25 11.22
C LYS A 473 -11.69 -3.69 11.50
N ASP A 474 -11.62 -4.54 10.49
CA ASP A 474 -12.19 -5.89 10.47
C ASP A 474 -11.13 -6.97 10.78
N ASP A 475 -9.85 -6.60 10.70
CA ASP A 475 -8.71 -7.42 11.14
C ASP A 475 -8.66 -7.61 12.67
N ASP A 476 -8.72 -8.86 13.13
CA ASP A 476 -8.19 -9.20 14.45
C ASP A 476 -6.65 -9.20 14.41
N PHE A 477 -6.08 -8.11 14.93
CA PHE A 477 -4.64 -7.91 15.10
C PHE A 477 -3.93 -9.04 15.84
N LYS A 478 -4.64 -9.84 16.66
CA LYS A 478 -4.08 -10.99 17.38
C LYS A 478 -3.53 -12.07 16.44
N LEU A 479 -4.04 -12.17 15.22
CA LEU A 479 -3.59 -13.14 14.23
C LEU A 479 -2.26 -12.77 13.57
N PHE A 480 -1.87 -11.49 13.65
CA PHE A 480 -0.72 -10.93 12.93
C PHE A 480 0.47 -10.58 13.85
N ILE A 481 0.54 -11.20 15.04
CA ILE A 481 1.60 -10.96 16.03
C ILE A 481 2.93 -11.55 15.56
N ASN A 482 3.97 -10.72 15.50
CA ASN A 482 5.32 -11.19 15.25
C ASN A 482 5.92 -11.77 16.54
N ARG A 483 5.88 -13.10 16.68
CA ARG A 483 6.45 -13.83 17.84
C ARG A 483 7.97 -13.93 17.80
N GLU A 484 8.60 -13.69 16.63
CA GLU A 484 10.05 -13.68 16.45
C GLU A 484 10.61 -12.23 16.48
N SER A 485 9.82 -11.27 17.00
CA SER A 485 10.12 -9.83 17.02
C SER A 485 11.28 -9.38 17.90
N LYS A 486 11.97 -10.31 18.57
CA LYS A 486 13.17 -10.08 19.38
C LYS A 486 14.17 -11.19 19.08
N THR A 487 15.38 -10.81 18.70
CA THR A 487 16.53 -11.72 18.50
C THR A 487 17.76 -11.16 19.22
N GLU A 488 18.67 -12.04 19.63
CA GLU A 488 19.82 -11.68 20.46
C GLU A 488 21.12 -12.17 19.79
N GLN A 489 22.15 -11.33 19.76
CA GLN A 489 23.47 -11.65 19.20
C GLN A 489 24.55 -11.42 20.26
N CYS A 490 25.40 -12.42 20.49
CA CYS A 490 26.56 -12.29 21.38
C CYS A 490 27.75 -11.75 20.59
N LEU A 491 28.36 -10.67 21.07
CA LEU A 491 29.53 -10.03 20.46
C LEU A 491 30.67 -9.97 21.48
N LEU A 492 31.89 -9.99 20.97
CA LEU A 492 33.10 -9.59 21.69
C LEU A 492 33.50 -8.19 21.20
N GLY A 493 33.77 -7.25 22.11
CA GLY A 493 33.91 -5.83 21.77
C GLY A 493 35.12 -5.12 22.39
N ASP A 494 35.36 -3.89 21.92
CA ASP A 494 36.39 -2.99 22.45
C ASP A 494 36.35 -2.93 23.99
N PRO A 495 37.50 -2.92 24.70
CA PRO A 495 37.51 -2.80 26.16
C PRO A 495 36.81 -1.54 26.70
N ALA A 496 36.87 -0.43 25.95
CA ALA A 496 36.21 0.83 26.27
C ALA A 496 34.66 0.78 26.22
N LEU A 497 34.06 -0.34 25.79
CA LEU A 497 32.61 -0.55 25.93
C LEU A 497 32.21 -0.79 27.40
N LYS A 498 33.16 -1.07 28.30
CA LYS A 498 32.91 -1.20 29.75
C LYS A 498 32.58 0.13 30.43
N ASP A 499 32.97 1.25 29.82
CA ASP A 499 32.75 2.61 30.34
C ASP A 499 31.38 3.21 29.95
N LEU A 500 30.59 2.50 29.14
CA LEU A 500 29.26 2.93 28.70
C LEU A 500 28.24 2.93 29.83
N LYS A 501 27.33 3.91 29.77
CA LYS A 501 26.24 4.11 30.73
C LYS A 501 24.89 3.87 30.05
N LYS A 502 23.89 3.45 30.84
CA LYS A 502 22.52 3.29 30.33
C LYS A 502 22.04 4.61 29.70
N GLY A 503 21.64 4.55 28.44
CA GLY A 503 21.24 5.70 27.64
C GLY A 503 22.28 6.18 26.62
N ASP A 504 23.55 5.75 26.71
CA ASP A 504 24.58 6.15 25.74
C ASP A 504 24.29 5.58 24.34
N ILE A 505 24.27 6.45 23.34
CA ILE A 505 24.05 6.09 21.92
C ILE A 505 25.39 6.02 21.19
N ILE A 506 25.68 4.86 20.61
CA ILE A 506 26.94 4.55 19.93
C ILE A 506 26.70 4.06 18.49
N GLN A 507 27.78 3.98 17.71
CA GLN A 507 27.81 3.19 16.48
C GLN A 507 28.81 2.03 16.63
N LEU A 508 28.35 0.79 16.47
CA LEU A 508 29.23 -0.34 16.20
C LEU A 508 29.61 -0.29 14.71
N GLN A 509 30.89 -0.12 14.42
CA GLN A 509 31.40 0.03 13.07
C GLN A 509 30.96 -1.13 12.18
N ARG A 510 30.54 -0.82 10.94
CA ARG A 510 29.95 -1.76 9.95
C ARG A 510 28.67 -2.49 10.37
N ARG A 511 28.25 -2.45 11.65
CA ARG A 511 27.06 -3.15 12.18
C ARG A 511 25.82 -2.25 12.36
N GLY A 512 25.98 -1.00 12.80
CA GLY A 512 24.88 -0.03 12.92
C GLY A 512 24.92 0.78 14.21
N TYR A 513 23.80 1.43 14.54
CA TYR A 513 23.64 2.25 15.75
C TYR A 513 23.00 1.45 16.88
N TYR A 514 23.42 1.72 18.11
CA TYR A 514 22.97 1.02 19.31
C TYR A 514 22.82 2.00 20.48
N ILE A 515 21.90 1.71 21.40
CA ILE A 515 21.79 2.36 22.71
C ILE A 515 22.10 1.37 23.82
N CYS A 516 22.87 1.77 24.83
CA CYS A 516 23.13 0.96 26.01
C CYS A 516 21.87 0.90 26.89
N ASP A 517 21.30 -0.30 27.07
CA ASP A 517 20.15 -0.54 27.96
C ASP A 517 20.60 -1.12 29.31
N ALA A 518 21.67 -1.91 29.35
CA ALA A 518 22.38 -2.22 30.58
C ALA A 518 23.88 -2.04 30.38
N PRO A 519 24.58 -1.34 31.29
CA PRO A 519 26.03 -1.25 31.25
C PRO A 519 26.66 -2.61 31.55
N TYR A 520 27.95 -2.76 31.26
CA TYR A 520 28.73 -3.92 31.68
C TYR A 520 28.89 -3.94 33.21
N GLU A 521 28.67 -5.11 33.84
CA GLU A 521 28.94 -5.31 35.27
C GLU A 521 29.96 -6.45 35.44
N SER A 522 31.15 -6.13 35.95
CA SER A 522 32.19 -7.14 36.23
C SER A 522 31.78 -8.15 37.31
N LYS A 523 30.81 -7.79 38.16
CA LYS A 523 30.11 -8.69 39.07
C LYS A 523 28.71 -8.15 39.37
N CYS A 524 27.69 -8.74 38.75
CA CYS A 524 26.31 -8.34 38.99
C CYS A 524 25.88 -8.64 40.44
N LEU A 525 25.19 -7.69 41.06
CA LEU A 525 24.74 -7.79 42.46
C LEU A 525 23.71 -8.92 42.69
N ALA A 526 22.95 -9.29 41.65
CA ALA A 526 21.90 -10.30 41.75
C ALA A 526 22.40 -11.74 41.57
N THR A 527 23.45 -11.95 40.76
CA THR A 527 23.93 -13.30 40.38
C THR A 527 25.33 -13.61 40.89
N GLY A 528 26.14 -12.59 41.22
CA GLY A 528 27.54 -12.75 41.58
C GLY A 528 28.48 -13.06 40.40
N CYS A 529 27.98 -13.01 39.16
CA CYS A 529 28.74 -13.30 37.93
C CYS A 529 28.98 -12.03 37.10
N GLU A 530 29.96 -12.07 36.20
CA GLU A 530 30.13 -11.06 35.14
C GLU A 530 28.87 -10.99 34.26
N SER A 531 28.48 -9.79 33.84
CA SER A 531 27.31 -9.55 32.99
C SER A 531 27.66 -8.65 31.80
N PRO A 532 27.23 -9.01 30.57
CA PRO A 532 27.63 -8.30 29.35
C PRO A 532 26.99 -6.92 29.26
N CYS A 533 27.63 -6.03 28.49
CA CYS A 533 26.98 -4.77 28.09
C CYS A 533 25.80 -5.10 27.15
N VAL A 534 24.58 -4.71 27.52
CA VAL A 534 23.37 -4.95 26.71
C VAL A 534 23.07 -3.74 25.85
N LEU A 535 23.08 -3.96 24.53
CA LEU A 535 22.93 -2.94 23.50
C LEU A 535 21.66 -3.18 22.67
N ILE A 536 20.75 -2.23 22.60
CA ILE A 536 19.56 -2.30 21.73
C ILE A 536 19.88 -1.66 20.38
N GLN A 537 19.60 -2.35 19.27
CA GLN A 537 19.81 -1.81 17.93
C GLN A 537 18.82 -0.67 17.61
N ILE A 538 19.36 0.48 17.21
CA ILE A 538 18.61 1.63 16.69
C ILE A 538 18.52 1.50 15.16
N PRO A 539 17.32 1.39 14.56
CA PRO A 539 17.19 1.27 13.11
C PRO A 539 17.70 2.51 12.36
N GLU A 540 18.22 2.30 11.14
CA GLU A 540 18.82 3.36 10.33
C GLU A 540 17.85 4.12 9.40
N GLY A 541 16.62 3.64 9.23
CA GLY A 541 15.62 4.27 8.36
C GLY A 541 15.89 4.14 6.86
N THR A 542 16.53 3.05 6.44
CA THR A 542 16.71 2.71 5.02
C THR A 542 16.22 1.31 4.76
N ALA A 543 15.19 1.17 3.93
CA ALA A 543 14.71 -0.12 3.45
C ALA A 543 15.88 -0.91 2.85
N LYS A 544 16.24 -2.00 3.52
CA LYS A 544 17.34 -2.91 3.15
C LYS A 544 16.86 -4.34 3.27
N ALA A 545 17.23 -5.15 2.28
CA ALA A 545 17.20 -6.60 2.45
C ALA A 545 18.19 -7.02 3.55
N ASP A 546 17.71 -7.89 4.45
CA ASP A 546 18.41 -8.72 5.44
C ASP A 546 19.94 -8.50 5.55
N SER A 547 20.39 -7.39 6.15
CA SER A 547 21.83 -7.11 6.34
C SER A 547 22.49 -7.95 7.46
N SER A 548 21.83 -9.05 7.84
CA SER A 548 22.32 -10.13 8.68
C SER A 548 22.86 -11.33 7.87
N SER A 549 22.65 -11.37 6.53
CA SER A 549 23.01 -12.53 5.70
C SER A 549 24.31 -12.36 4.87
N VAL A 550 25.45 -12.13 5.53
CA VAL A 550 26.79 -12.19 4.88
C VAL A 550 27.41 -13.59 5.09
N ALA A 551 26.67 -14.65 4.73
CA ALA A 551 27.08 -16.02 5.00
C ALA A 551 26.52 -17.09 4.01
N ALA A 552 26.28 -16.74 2.73
CA ALA A 552 26.10 -17.74 1.64
C ALA A 552 26.07 -17.14 0.22
N SER A 553 27.22 -17.07 -0.48
CA SER A 553 27.37 -17.40 -1.93
C SER A 553 28.66 -16.82 -2.54
N SER A 554 29.63 -17.69 -2.89
CA SER A 554 30.86 -17.25 -3.57
C SER A 554 31.50 -18.34 -4.46
N THR A 555 30.78 -18.79 -5.49
CA THR A 555 31.29 -19.49 -6.68
C THR A 555 30.19 -19.51 -7.75
N SER A 556 30.43 -19.31 -9.05
CA SER A 556 31.55 -18.67 -9.74
C SER A 556 31.13 -18.39 -11.20
N LYS A 557 31.51 -17.25 -11.77
CA LYS A 557 31.62 -17.08 -13.23
C LYS A 557 32.92 -16.36 -13.57
N GLY A 558 33.85 -17.09 -14.19
CA GLY A 558 35.09 -16.54 -14.70
C GLY A 558 34.87 -15.72 -15.97
N SER A 559 35.71 -14.70 -16.16
CA SER A 559 35.78 -13.92 -17.40
C SER A 559 36.68 -14.60 -18.42
N GLY A 560 36.12 -15.05 -19.55
CA GLY A 560 36.87 -15.54 -20.70
C GLY A 560 36.43 -14.82 -21.98
N GLY A 561 37.08 -13.70 -22.30
CA GLY A 561 36.81 -12.93 -23.52
C GLY A 561 37.94 -13.12 -24.54
N SER A 562 37.62 -13.18 -25.83
CA SER A 562 38.63 -13.22 -26.90
C SER A 562 38.73 -11.89 -27.64
N SER A 563 39.93 -11.31 -27.58
CA SER A 563 40.62 -10.62 -28.69
C SER A 563 39.86 -9.53 -29.47
N LYS A 564 40.29 -8.27 -29.42
CA LYS A 564 41.57 -7.85 -29.99
C LYS A 564 42.18 -6.64 -29.26
N ALA A 565 43.50 -6.66 -29.14
CA ALA A 565 44.30 -5.59 -28.53
C ALA A 565 44.82 -4.58 -29.56
N LYS A 566 45.22 -3.39 -29.09
CA LYS A 566 46.19 -2.50 -29.76
C LYS A 566 47.15 -1.91 -28.73
N VAL A 567 48.42 -1.84 -29.11
CA VAL A 567 49.47 -1.07 -28.44
C VAL A 567 49.75 0.18 -29.32
N GLN A 568 50.33 1.22 -28.74
CA GLN A 568 50.81 2.43 -29.44
C GLN A 568 51.94 2.03 -30.43
N THR A 569 52.14 2.68 -31.58
CA THR A 569 52.73 4.03 -31.74
C THR A 569 52.26 4.73 -33.07
N PRO A 570 52.67 5.99 -33.40
CA PRO A 570 51.84 6.89 -34.22
C PRO A 570 52.21 6.98 -35.71
N ALA A 571 51.23 7.43 -36.50
CA ALA A 571 51.44 8.15 -37.77
C ALA A 571 50.22 9.05 -38.09
N THR A 572 50.44 10.06 -38.92
CA THR A 572 49.49 11.10 -39.35
C THR A 572 48.34 10.58 -40.23
N THR A 573 47.16 11.17 -40.10
CA THR A 573 46.21 11.33 -41.23
C THR A 573 45.37 12.59 -40.96
N GLU A 574 45.03 13.33 -42.01
CA GLU A 574 44.39 14.66 -41.88
C GLU A 574 42.88 14.55 -41.60
N MET A 575 42.33 15.49 -40.83
CA MET A 575 40.88 15.59 -40.63
C MET A 575 40.22 16.20 -41.87
N THR A 576 39.04 15.68 -42.26
CA THR A 576 38.28 16.28 -43.35
C THR A 576 37.69 17.64 -42.93
N ALA A 577 37.57 18.56 -43.89
CA ALA A 577 37.05 19.92 -43.62
C ALA A 577 35.62 19.90 -43.06
N GLU A 578 34.81 18.90 -43.42
CA GLU A 578 33.44 18.75 -42.94
C GLU A 578 33.37 18.30 -41.47
N GLU A 579 34.32 17.47 -41.03
CA GLU A 579 34.44 17.06 -39.61
C GLU A 579 34.95 18.20 -38.74
N ALA A 580 35.93 18.97 -39.24
CA ALA A 580 36.40 20.19 -38.59
C ALA A 580 35.26 21.22 -38.43
N ALA A 581 34.44 21.43 -39.47
CA ALA A 581 33.27 22.29 -39.42
C ALA A 581 32.23 21.80 -38.38
N LYS A 582 31.90 20.50 -38.37
CA LYS A 582 30.95 19.92 -37.40
C LYS A 582 31.47 19.96 -35.96
N ALA A 583 32.78 19.93 -35.74
CA ALA A 583 33.39 20.15 -34.43
C ALA A 583 33.27 21.61 -33.98
N ALA A 584 33.63 22.57 -34.84
CA ALA A 584 33.51 24.00 -34.55
C ALA A 584 32.05 24.43 -34.27
N GLU A 585 31.10 23.95 -35.08
CA GLU A 585 29.65 24.17 -34.92
C GLU A 585 29.14 23.67 -33.55
N ARG A 586 29.60 22.48 -33.10
CA ARG A 586 29.28 21.95 -31.78
C ARG A 586 29.90 22.75 -30.65
N GLN A 587 31.11 23.28 -30.82
CA GLN A 587 31.80 24.04 -29.80
C GLN A 587 31.16 25.43 -29.62
N ARG A 588 30.90 26.13 -30.73
CA ARG A 588 30.15 27.40 -30.76
C ARG A 588 28.80 27.30 -30.06
N LYS A 589 27.97 26.30 -30.42
CA LYS A 589 26.65 26.08 -29.77
C LYS A 589 26.72 25.72 -28.29
N LYS A 590 27.89 25.25 -27.81
CA LYS A 590 28.15 24.98 -26.38
C LYS A 590 28.52 26.26 -25.63
N GLU A 591 29.11 27.24 -26.30
CA GLU A 591 29.48 28.55 -25.75
C GLU A 591 28.30 29.52 -25.77
N GLU A 592 27.55 29.62 -26.87
CA GLU A 592 26.28 30.37 -26.96
C GLU A 592 25.31 29.96 -25.82
N LYS A 593 25.19 28.65 -25.57
CA LYS A 593 24.33 28.09 -24.51
C LYS A 593 24.88 28.29 -23.07
N LYS A 594 26.16 28.62 -22.94
CA LYS A 594 26.82 29.00 -21.67
C LYS A 594 26.65 30.49 -21.40
N GLU A 595 26.72 31.31 -22.44
CA GLU A 595 26.56 32.77 -22.42
C GLU A 595 25.11 33.17 -22.11
N ALA A 596 24.12 32.58 -22.79
CA ALA A 596 22.70 32.80 -22.50
C ALA A 596 22.34 32.44 -21.04
N ARG A 597 22.98 31.42 -20.47
CA ARG A 597 22.86 31.04 -19.04
C ARG A 597 23.49 32.05 -18.08
N LYS A 598 24.46 32.84 -18.55
CA LYS A 598 25.11 33.91 -17.79
C LYS A 598 24.24 35.18 -17.81
N GLU A 599 23.72 35.56 -18.98
CA GLU A 599 22.72 36.65 -19.10
C GLU A 599 21.48 36.41 -18.25
N GLY A 600 20.88 35.21 -18.32
CA GLY A 600 19.68 34.89 -17.55
C GLY A 600 19.89 35.03 -16.03
N ARG A 601 21.12 34.78 -15.54
CA ARG A 601 21.50 35.03 -14.15
C ARG A 601 21.78 36.49 -13.81
N ALA A 602 22.13 37.34 -14.79
CA ALA A 602 22.26 38.78 -14.61
C ALA A 602 20.87 39.44 -14.53
N LYS A 603 20.02 39.20 -15.54
CA LYS A 603 18.64 39.72 -15.63
C LYS A 603 17.78 39.30 -14.42
N ALA A 604 17.94 38.07 -13.92
CA ALA A 604 17.29 37.59 -12.69
C ALA A 604 17.82 38.25 -11.39
N LYS A 605 19.00 38.86 -11.41
CA LYS A 605 19.53 39.68 -10.29
C LYS A 605 18.99 41.10 -10.34
N GLU A 606 18.98 41.72 -11.51
CA GLU A 606 18.49 43.08 -11.74
C GLU A 606 17.00 43.21 -11.41
N ASN A 607 16.17 42.28 -11.89
CA ASN A 607 14.74 42.24 -11.55
C ASN A 607 14.49 42.11 -10.04
N LYS A 608 15.35 41.38 -9.30
CA LYS A 608 15.26 41.27 -7.85
C LYS A 608 15.66 42.55 -7.11
N GLN A 609 16.54 43.37 -7.66
CA GLN A 609 16.89 44.66 -7.07
C GLN A 609 15.84 45.73 -7.38
N GLN A 610 15.27 45.74 -8.59
CA GLN A 610 14.18 46.66 -8.95
C GLN A 610 12.91 46.40 -8.13
N GLN A 611 12.52 45.14 -7.93
CA GLN A 611 11.35 44.80 -7.10
C GLN A 611 11.49 45.20 -5.62
N GLN A 612 12.72 45.32 -5.09
CA GLN A 612 12.94 45.75 -3.71
C GLN A 612 12.90 47.28 -3.50
N GLN A 613 12.92 48.09 -4.57
CA GLN A 613 12.89 49.55 -4.47
C GLN A 613 11.49 50.17 -4.64
N GLN A 614 10.46 49.40 -5.04
CA GLN A 614 9.12 49.92 -5.34
C GLN A 614 8.06 49.71 -4.22
N GLN A 615 8.45 49.23 -3.02
CA GLN A 615 7.50 49.01 -1.90
C GLN A 615 7.81 49.82 -0.62
N GLN A 616 8.08 51.13 -0.77
CA GLN A 616 8.13 52.07 0.36
C GLN A 616 7.41 53.41 0.08
N SER A 617 6.11 53.36 -0.21
CA SER A 617 5.20 54.52 -0.09
C SER A 617 3.74 54.09 0.10
N GLN A 618 3.08 54.63 1.13
CA GLN A 618 1.65 54.44 1.51
C GLN A 618 0.77 55.54 0.85
N PRO A 619 -0.60 55.64 1.00
CA PRO A 619 -1.48 55.00 2.00
C PRO A 619 -2.90 54.53 1.53
N LYS A 620 -3.72 54.21 2.55
CA LYS A 620 -5.10 53.69 2.64
C LYS A 620 -6.18 54.48 1.87
N GLU A 621 -7.31 53.84 1.48
CA GLU A 621 -8.60 53.91 2.22
C GLU A 621 -9.68 52.87 1.81
N ARG A 622 -10.99 53.15 1.91
CA ARG A 622 -12.07 52.22 2.37
C ARG A 622 -13.22 51.91 1.38
N MET A 623 -13.87 50.74 1.61
CA MET A 623 -15.30 50.40 1.33
C MET A 623 -15.73 50.24 -0.16
N THR A 624 -16.75 49.45 -0.57
CA THR A 624 -17.76 48.60 0.14
C THR A 624 -18.26 47.40 -0.71
N GLU A 625 -19.09 46.53 -0.10
CA GLU A 625 -20.11 45.62 -0.69
C GLU A 625 -19.76 44.21 -1.22
N GLN A 626 -20.82 43.41 -1.45
CA GLN A 626 -20.95 41.92 -1.50
C GLN A 626 -21.54 41.47 -2.87
N PRO A 627 -21.85 40.18 -3.20
CA PRO A 627 -21.85 38.90 -2.43
C PRO A 627 -21.00 37.79 -3.14
N THR A 628 -21.19 36.45 -3.13
CA THR A 628 -22.30 35.52 -2.77
C THR A 628 -21.80 34.07 -2.48
N SER A 629 -22.71 33.16 -2.16
CA SER A 629 -22.62 31.67 -2.10
C SER A 629 -22.27 31.01 -3.46
N ALA A 630 -22.06 29.69 -3.65
CA ALA A 630 -22.57 28.46 -2.99
C ALA A 630 -21.75 27.20 -3.47
N VAL A 631 -21.88 25.92 -3.05
CA VAL A 631 -22.47 25.18 -1.89
C VAL A 631 -21.98 23.69 -1.90
N GLU A 632 -22.24 22.92 -0.83
CA GLU A 632 -22.01 21.46 -0.62
C GLU A 632 -23.06 20.53 -1.33
N PRO A 633 -23.32 19.21 -1.06
CA PRO A 633 -22.84 18.19 -0.07
C PRO A 633 -22.30 16.86 -0.74
N CYS A 634 -21.89 15.71 -0.16
CA CYS A 634 -22.16 14.90 1.06
C CYS A 634 -23.46 14.02 1.01
N LEU A 635 -23.62 12.78 1.54
CA LEU A 635 -23.14 12.11 2.79
C LEU A 635 -23.06 10.53 2.73
N VAL A 636 -23.00 9.86 3.90
CA VAL A 636 -23.06 8.39 4.26
C VAL A 636 -24.52 7.81 4.35
N PRO A 637 -24.89 6.54 4.75
CA PRO A 637 -24.26 5.41 5.54
C PRO A 637 -24.34 3.98 4.89
N ALA A 638 -23.90 2.80 5.42
CA ALA A 638 -23.73 2.16 6.76
C ALA A 638 -25.03 1.52 7.36
N ALA A 639 -25.07 0.38 8.10
CA ALA A 639 -24.08 -0.60 8.62
C ALA A 639 -24.71 -1.96 9.09
N THR A 640 -23.89 -2.89 9.67
CA THR A 640 -24.24 -3.98 10.68
C THR A 640 -25.08 -5.22 10.26
N LYS A 641 -24.98 -6.47 10.83
CA LYS A 641 -23.98 -7.25 11.67
C LYS A 641 -24.48 -8.70 11.94
N ILE A 642 -23.58 -9.66 12.28
CA ILE A 642 -23.79 -10.89 13.15
C ILE A 642 -24.66 -12.04 12.53
N LYS A 643 -24.48 -13.38 12.71
CA LYS A 643 -23.62 -14.29 13.52
C LYS A 643 -23.47 -15.70 12.85
N ASP A 644 -22.49 -16.51 13.28
CA ASP A 644 -22.24 -17.91 12.83
C ASP A 644 -22.95 -19.02 13.66
N GLU A 645 -22.99 -20.27 13.13
CA GLU A 645 -22.60 -21.49 13.90
C GLU A 645 -22.23 -22.76 13.05
N LYS A 646 -20.98 -23.23 13.24
CA LYS A 646 -20.47 -24.62 13.44
C LYS A 646 -20.80 -25.82 12.50
N SER A 647 -19.74 -26.56 12.16
CA SER A 647 -19.63 -28.02 12.37
C SER A 647 -18.16 -28.48 12.53
N ASN A 648 -17.90 -29.70 13.05
CA ASN A 648 -16.57 -30.18 13.49
C ASN A 648 -15.99 -31.30 12.59
N ALA A 649 -14.66 -31.34 12.46
CA ALA A 649 -13.87 -32.54 12.09
C ALA A 649 -12.44 -32.48 12.70
N PRO A 650 -11.78 -33.61 13.01
CA PRO A 650 -10.60 -33.65 13.88
C PRO A 650 -9.22 -33.51 13.18
N GLU A 651 -8.18 -33.33 14.01
CA GLU A 651 -6.79 -33.08 13.60
C GLU A 651 -6.10 -34.23 12.83
N SER A 652 -5.12 -33.87 11.99
CA SER A 652 -3.99 -34.75 11.68
C SER A 652 -2.67 -33.97 11.76
N LYS A 653 -1.67 -34.53 12.46
CA LYS A 653 -0.36 -33.88 12.67
C LYS A 653 0.51 -34.05 11.43
N SER A 654 0.67 -32.99 10.63
CA SER A 654 1.65 -32.97 9.52
C SER A 654 2.95 -32.29 9.94
N GLN A 655 4.09 -32.83 9.50
CA GLN A 655 5.42 -32.31 9.82
C GLN A 655 5.72 -31.04 9.03
N THR A 656 6.17 -29.99 9.71
CA THR A 656 6.44 -28.67 9.11
C THR A 656 7.66 -28.70 8.18
N LYS A 657 7.44 -28.95 6.90
CA LYS A 657 8.46 -28.72 5.86
C LYS A 657 8.80 -27.23 5.82
N LYS A 658 10.10 -26.89 5.81
CA LYS A 658 10.59 -25.50 5.61
C LYS A 658 9.97 -24.92 4.33
N GLN A 659 9.03 -23.98 4.48
CA GLN A 659 8.44 -23.27 3.34
C GLN A 659 9.46 -22.29 2.76
N THR A 660 9.61 -22.30 1.44
CA THR A 660 10.37 -21.27 0.71
C THR A 660 9.57 -19.97 0.71
N LYS A 661 10.23 -18.79 0.88
CA LYS A 661 9.65 -17.41 0.78
C LYS A 661 8.85 -17.13 -0.51
N LEU A 662 8.76 -18.08 -1.45
CA LEU A 662 8.00 -17.99 -2.70
C LEU A 662 6.52 -18.41 -2.58
N ALA A 663 6.12 -19.18 -1.56
CA ALA A 663 4.76 -19.73 -1.48
C ALA A 663 3.70 -18.64 -1.22
N LEU A 664 2.44 -18.89 -1.60
CA LEU A 664 1.31 -18.07 -1.14
C LEU A 664 0.98 -18.43 0.32
N GLU A 665 0.73 -17.43 1.15
CA GLU A 665 0.40 -17.60 2.56
C GLU A 665 -1.12 -17.51 2.79
N ALA A 666 -1.78 -16.55 2.13
CA ALA A 666 -3.24 -16.47 2.02
C ALA A 666 -3.80 -17.52 1.06
N ARG A 667 -5.05 -17.95 1.31
CA ARG A 667 -5.77 -18.93 0.49
C ARG A 667 -6.95 -18.30 -0.24
N LYS A 668 -7.12 -18.67 -1.51
CA LYS A 668 -8.19 -18.22 -2.42
C LYS A 668 -9.59 -18.35 -1.82
N GLU A 669 -9.82 -19.39 -1.02
CA GLU A 669 -11.13 -19.74 -0.47
C GLU A 669 -11.48 -18.98 0.82
N THR A 670 -10.50 -18.41 1.53
CA THR A 670 -10.70 -17.81 2.87
C THR A 670 -10.24 -16.36 2.99
N ASP A 671 -9.24 -15.94 2.20
CA ASP A 671 -8.81 -14.55 2.07
C ASP A 671 -8.44 -14.29 0.60
N PHE A 672 -9.48 -14.12 -0.23
CA PHE A 672 -9.33 -13.92 -1.66
C PHE A 672 -8.57 -12.62 -2.00
N ALA A 673 -8.74 -11.58 -1.18
CA ALA A 673 -8.15 -10.26 -1.43
C ALA A 673 -6.63 -10.27 -1.21
N ASP A 674 -6.15 -10.86 -0.11
CA ASP A 674 -4.72 -11.03 0.12
C ASP A 674 -4.13 -12.13 -0.79
N TRP A 675 -4.85 -13.23 -1.04
CA TRP A 675 -4.43 -14.26 -2.00
C TRP A 675 -4.18 -13.66 -3.39
N TYR A 676 -5.09 -12.85 -3.92
CA TYR A 676 -4.93 -12.20 -5.23
C TYR A 676 -3.75 -11.22 -5.23
N SER A 677 -3.59 -10.44 -4.16
CA SER A 677 -2.48 -9.49 -3.98
C SER A 677 -1.12 -10.18 -3.89
N GLN A 678 -1.04 -11.32 -3.18
CA GLN A 678 0.15 -12.17 -3.14
C GLN A 678 0.41 -12.85 -4.49
N LEU A 679 -0.63 -13.34 -5.19
CA LEU A 679 -0.51 -14.01 -6.49
C LEU A 679 0.13 -13.08 -7.53
N ILE A 680 -0.42 -11.88 -7.73
CA ILE A 680 0.04 -10.94 -8.77
C ILE A 680 1.44 -10.36 -8.49
N THR A 681 1.87 -10.33 -7.23
CA THR A 681 3.21 -9.89 -6.82
C THR A 681 4.23 -11.03 -6.84
N LYS A 682 3.97 -12.17 -6.17
CA LYS A 682 4.89 -13.33 -6.09
C LYS A 682 5.08 -14.04 -7.44
N ALA A 683 4.09 -13.99 -8.33
CA ALA A 683 4.25 -14.42 -9.73
C ALA A 683 4.92 -13.37 -10.65
N GLU A 684 5.21 -12.17 -10.14
CA GLU A 684 5.77 -11.04 -10.87
C GLU A 684 4.94 -10.63 -12.11
N LEU A 685 3.63 -10.52 -11.93
CA LEU A 685 2.73 -9.99 -12.96
C LEU A 685 2.74 -8.46 -12.96
N LEU A 686 2.83 -7.84 -11.77
CA LEU A 686 2.94 -6.40 -11.61
C LEU A 686 3.87 -6.00 -10.47
N GLU A 687 4.14 -4.71 -10.39
CA GLU A 687 4.76 -4.04 -9.26
C GLU A 687 4.02 -2.73 -8.96
N TYR A 688 3.85 -2.41 -7.67
CA TYR A 688 3.13 -1.21 -7.23
C TYR A 688 3.97 0.04 -7.50
N TYR A 689 3.34 1.06 -8.10
CA TYR A 689 3.98 2.34 -8.39
C TYR A 689 3.70 3.38 -7.30
N ASP A 690 4.44 4.49 -7.28
CA ASP A 690 4.28 5.55 -6.26
C ASP A 690 2.97 6.33 -6.41
N ILE A 691 2.44 6.45 -7.63
CA ILE A 691 1.10 6.94 -7.92
C ILE A 691 0.08 5.80 -7.71
N SER A 692 -0.66 5.87 -6.60
CA SER A 692 -1.75 4.92 -6.29
C SER A 692 -2.78 4.83 -7.43
N GLY A 693 -2.91 3.62 -8.00
CA GLY A 693 -3.79 3.29 -9.12
C GLY A 693 -3.08 3.18 -10.47
N CYS A 694 -1.80 3.55 -10.56
CA CYS A 694 -0.89 3.18 -11.65
C CYS A 694 -0.03 1.98 -11.20
N TYR A 695 0.37 1.13 -12.14
CA TYR A 695 1.10 -0.12 -11.86
C TYR A 695 2.12 -0.42 -12.96
N ILE A 696 3.29 -0.92 -12.57
CA ILE A 696 4.27 -1.42 -13.54
C ILE A 696 3.84 -2.84 -13.93
N ILE A 697 3.26 -3.02 -15.12
CA ILE A 697 2.95 -4.35 -15.66
C ILE A 697 4.28 -5.02 -16.03
N ARG A 698 4.68 -6.06 -15.29
CA ARG A 698 5.98 -6.72 -15.48
C ARG A 698 5.95 -7.65 -16.70
N PRO A 699 7.12 -8.01 -17.29
CA PRO A 699 7.18 -8.66 -18.61
C PRO A 699 6.38 -9.96 -18.76
N TRP A 700 6.12 -10.69 -17.67
CA TRP A 700 5.29 -11.91 -17.70
C TRP A 700 3.83 -11.59 -18.06
N ALA A 701 3.21 -10.63 -17.38
CA ALA A 701 1.85 -10.17 -17.69
C ALA A 701 1.78 -9.43 -19.03
N TYR A 702 2.78 -8.62 -19.36
CA TYR A 702 2.80 -7.88 -20.62
C TYR A 702 2.93 -8.81 -21.84
N SER A 703 3.66 -9.92 -21.73
CA SER A 703 3.74 -10.94 -22.78
C SER A 703 2.40 -11.68 -23.00
N ILE A 704 1.62 -11.87 -21.94
CA ILE A 704 0.22 -12.35 -22.02
C ILE A 704 -0.61 -11.30 -22.79
N TRP A 705 -0.60 -10.03 -22.36
CA TRP A 705 -1.32 -8.94 -23.03
C TRP A 705 -1.02 -8.86 -24.54
N GLN A 706 0.26 -8.87 -24.93
CA GLN A 706 0.68 -8.88 -26.34
C GLN A 706 0.18 -10.10 -27.14
N THR A 707 -0.17 -11.20 -26.47
CA THR A 707 -0.77 -12.38 -27.11
C THR A 707 -2.27 -12.19 -27.35
N LEU A 708 -2.97 -11.52 -26.43
CA LEU A 708 -4.35 -11.06 -26.67
C LEU A 708 -4.39 -10.02 -27.80
N GLN A 709 -3.44 -9.08 -27.85
CA GLN A 709 -3.31 -8.10 -28.93
C GLN A 709 -3.23 -8.78 -30.30
N ARG A 710 -2.25 -9.66 -30.50
CA ARG A 710 -2.08 -10.43 -31.74
C ARG A 710 -3.30 -11.30 -32.11
N PHE A 711 -4.00 -11.85 -31.12
CA PHE A 711 -5.21 -12.64 -31.37
C PHE A 711 -6.32 -11.75 -31.93
N ILE A 712 -6.61 -10.63 -31.25
CA ILE A 712 -7.67 -9.67 -31.61
C ILE A 712 -7.36 -9.01 -32.95
N ASP A 713 -6.16 -8.43 -33.11
CA ASP A 713 -5.72 -7.77 -34.35
C ASP A 713 -5.93 -8.64 -35.58
N ALA A 714 -5.57 -9.94 -35.49
CA ALA A 714 -5.73 -10.87 -36.60
C ALA A 714 -7.19 -11.12 -37.01
N ARG A 715 -8.15 -11.13 -36.07
CA ARG A 715 -9.58 -11.25 -36.41
C ARG A 715 -10.12 -9.94 -36.96
N LEU A 716 -9.83 -8.81 -36.31
CA LEU A 716 -10.24 -7.48 -36.76
C LEU A 716 -9.80 -7.22 -38.20
N GLN A 717 -8.54 -7.50 -38.52
CA GLN A 717 -8.00 -7.39 -39.89
C GLN A 717 -8.68 -8.37 -40.86
N SER A 718 -8.96 -9.61 -40.44
CA SER A 718 -9.65 -10.59 -41.30
C SER A 718 -11.07 -10.20 -41.69
N ILE A 719 -11.74 -9.35 -40.89
CA ILE A 719 -13.06 -8.78 -41.20
C ILE A 719 -12.99 -7.34 -41.73
N GLY A 720 -11.81 -6.83 -42.07
CA GLY A 720 -11.64 -5.51 -42.69
C GLY A 720 -11.74 -4.32 -41.74
N ILE A 721 -11.24 -4.44 -40.51
CA ILE A 721 -11.07 -3.35 -39.55
C ILE A 721 -9.59 -3.01 -39.42
N GLU A 722 -9.23 -1.74 -39.56
CA GLU A 722 -7.83 -1.27 -39.58
C GLU A 722 -7.39 -0.62 -38.26
N ASN A 723 -6.09 -0.70 -37.95
CA ASN A 723 -5.52 -0.11 -36.74
C ASN A 723 -5.09 1.35 -36.97
N ALA A 724 -5.66 2.27 -36.19
CA ALA A 724 -5.38 3.70 -36.18
C ALA A 724 -4.79 4.16 -34.83
N TYR A 725 -4.32 5.41 -34.77
CA TYR A 725 -3.83 6.05 -33.56
C TYR A 725 -4.33 7.50 -33.44
N PHE A 726 -5.09 7.78 -32.38
CA PHE A 726 -5.48 9.11 -31.95
C PHE A 726 -4.70 9.52 -30.69
N PRO A 727 -4.44 10.83 -30.49
CA PRO A 727 -3.62 11.34 -29.39
C PRO A 727 -4.28 11.22 -28.01
N ILE A 728 -3.46 11.33 -26.95
CA ILE A 728 -3.90 11.14 -25.55
C ILE A 728 -4.55 12.39 -24.92
N PHE A 729 -4.36 13.57 -25.50
CA PHE A 729 -4.84 14.85 -24.94
C PHE A 729 -6.09 15.36 -25.67
N VAL A 730 -7.09 15.76 -24.90
CA VAL A 730 -8.36 16.35 -25.36
C VAL A 730 -8.43 17.80 -24.89
N SER A 731 -8.79 18.75 -25.77
CA SER A 731 -8.98 20.14 -25.33
C SER A 731 -10.22 20.23 -24.43
N LYS A 732 -10.20 21.15 -23.46
CA LYS A 732 -11.38 21.41 -22.60
C LYS A 732 -12.62 21.69 -23.45
N SER A 733 -12.47 22.51 -24.48
CA SER A 733 -13.47 22.86 -25.50
C SER A 733 -13.99 21.70 -26.36
N ALA A 734 -13.30 20.55 -26.41
CA ALA A 734 -13.81 19.33 -27.05
C ALA A 734 -14.59 18.47 -26.05
N LEU A 735 -14.07 18.29 -24.83
CA LEU A 735 -14.71 17.49 -23.77
C LEU A 735 -16.03 18.13 -23.28
N GLU A 736 -16.11 19.46 -23.20
CA GLU A 736 -17.33 20.14 -22.72
C GLU A 736 -18.51 20.05 -23.70
N ARG A 737 -18.29 19.77 -25.00
CA ARG A 737 -19.36 19.56 -26.00
C ARG A 737 -20.10 18.22 -25.83
N GLU A 738 -19.42 17.20 -25.32
CA GLU A 738 -20.03 15.91 -24.98
C GLU A 738 -20.93 16.05 -23.74
N LYS A 739 -20.45 16.78 -22.74
CA LYS A 739 -21.15 17.04 -21.47
C LYS A 739 -22.49 17.79 -21.63
N THR A 740 -22.65 18.61 -22.67
CA THR A 740 -23.92 19.31 -22.94
C THR A 740 -25.08 18.40 -23.40
N HIS A 741 -24.80 17.14 -23.76
CA HIS A 741 -25.81 16.23 -24.32
C HIS A 741 -25.83 14.84 -23.69
N VAL A 742 -24.75 14.38 -23.05
CA VAL A 742 -24.73 13.14 -22.26
C VAL A 742 -24.81 13.50 -20.77
N ALA A 743 -26.03 13.53 -20.23
CA ALA A 743 -26.30 14.07 -18.88
C ALA A 743 -25.54 13.35 -17.73
N ASP A 744 -25.31 12.05 -17.85
CA ASP A 744 -24.55 11.26 -16.88
C ASP A 744 -23.02 11.33 -17.07
N PHE A 745 -22.53 12.09 -18.06
CA PHE A 745 -21.10 12.24 -18.31
C PHE A 745 -20.48 13.27 -17.36
N ALA A 746 -20.14 12.80 -16.15
CA ALA A 746 -19.36 13.51 -15.16
C ALA A 746 -17.91 12.96 -15.12
N PRO A 747 -17.06 13.26 -16.12
CA PRO A 747 -15.77 12.59 -16.24
C PRO A 747 -14.77 13.18 -15.23
N GLU A 748 -14.44 12.41 -14.20
CA GLU A 748 -13.30 12.67 -13.31
C GLU A 748 -11.98 12.45 -14.08
N VAL A 749 -11.59 13.44 -14.88
CA VAL A 749 -10.37 13.43 -15.70
C VAL A 749 -9.15 14.00 -14.98
N ALA A 750 -7.97 13.54 -15.37
CA ALA A 750 -6.73 14.23 -15.05
C ALA A 750 -6.53 15.42 -16.00
N TRP A 751 -6.52 16.65 -15.46
CA TRP A 751 -6.23 17.86 -16.21
C TRP A 751 -4.73 18.19 -16.21
N VAL A 752 -4.19 18.52 -17.39
CA VAL A 752 -2.90 19.20 -17.54
C VAL A 752 -3.17 20.70 -17.70
N THR A 753 -2.74 21.48 -16.70
CA THR A 753 -2.95 22.94 -16.63
C THR A 753 -1.65 23.75 -16.71
N ARG A 754 -0.49 23.10 -16.68
CA ARG A 754 0.83 23.75 -16.63
C ARG A 754 1.84 23.10 -17.57
N SER A 755 2.75 23.90 -18.09
CA SER A 755 3.90 23.49 -18.88
C SER A 755 5.15 24.17 -18.33
N GLY A 756 6.07 23.40 -17.76
CA GLY A 756 7.12 23.93 -16.90
C GLY A 756 6.53 24.71 -15.72
N ASP A 757 7.01 25.93 -15.50
CA ASP A 757 6.48 26.83 -14.48
C ASP A 757 5.25 27.64 -14.94
N SER A 758 4.99 27.75 -16.24
CA SER A 758 3.86 28.49 -16.82
C SER A 758 2.55 27.71 -16.81
N GLU A 759 1.42 28.43 -16.74
CA GLU A 759 0.09 27.86 -16.96
C GLU A 759 -0.23 27.77 -18.46
N LEU A 760 -1.10 26.83 -18.85
CA LEU A 760 -1.57 26.64 -20.22
C LEU A 760 -2.78 27.55 -20.51
N ALA A 761 -2.81 28.16 -21.70
CA ALA A 761 -3.89 29.06 -22.12
C ALA A 761 -5.26 28.35 -22.23
N GLU A 762 -5.26 27.07 -22.60
CA GLU A 762 -6.40 26.16 -22.46
C GLU A 762 -5.92 24.89 -21.72
N PRO A 763 -6.58 24.48 -20.62
CA PRO A 763 -6.35 23.16 -20.01
C PRO A 763 -6.67 22.03 -20.99
N VAL A 764 -5.85 20.99 -20.98
CA VAL A 764 -6.13 19.74 -21.73
C VAL A 764 -6.36 18.59 -20.77
N ALA A 765 -7.39 17.78 -21.04
CA ALA A 765 -7.64 16.56 -20.29
C ALA A 765 -6.79 15.41 -20.86
N VAL A 766 -6.30 14.53 -19.99
CA VAL A 766 -5.94 13.17 -20.41
C VAL A 766 -7.24 12.42 -20.70
N ARG A 767 -7.33 11.77 -21.87
CA ARG A 767 -8.58 11.15 -22.34
C ARG A 767 -9.18 10.12 -21.35
N PRO A 768 -10.50 10.19 -21.06
CA PRO A 768 -11.28 9.11 -20.41
C PRO A 768 -12.00 8.19 -21.42
N THR A 769 -12.25 8.73 -22.62
CA THR A 769 -13.03 8.27 -23.78
C THR A 769 -12.38 8.82 -25.06
N SER A 770 -12.73 8.31 -26.24
CA SER A 770 -12.09 8.72 -27.51
C SER A 770 -13.07 9.26 -28.54
N GLU A 771 -14.38 9.16 -28.30
CA GLU A 771 -15.47 9.69 -29.12
C GLU A 771 -15.28 11.18 -29.47
N THR A 772 -14.92 12.01 -28.49
CA THR A 772 -14.61 13.45 -28.65
C THR A 772 -13.34 13.75 -29.46
N ILE A 773 -12.50 12.75 -29.71
CA ILE A 773 -11.27 12.86 -30.52
C ILE A 773 -11.51 12.32 -31.93
N MET A 774 -12.20 11.19 -32.03
CA MET A 774 -12.37 10.43 -33.27
C MET A 774 -13.49 10.96 -34.15
N TYR A 775 -14.67 11.28 -33.60
CA TYR A 775 -15.82 11.69 -34.41
C TYR A 775 -15.65 13.05 -35.11
N PRO A 776 -14.97 14.06 -34.52
CA PRO A 776 -14.53 15.27 -35.24
C PRO A 776 -13.47 15.05 -36.34
N ALA A 777 -12.93 13.83 -36.49
CA ALA A 777 -12.13 13.40 -37.63
C ALA A 777 -12.97 12.58 -38.63
N PHE A 778 -13.89 11.72 -38.15
CA PHE A 778 -14.81 10.96 -39.00
C PHE A 778 -15.66 11.89 -39.89
N ALA A 779 -16.19 12.99 -39.33
CA ALA A 779 -16.90 14.05 -40.07
C ALA A 779 -16.06 14.78 -41.15
N LYS A 780 -14.75 14.53 -41.24
CA LYS A 780 -13.85 15.07 -42.28
C LYS A 780 -13.35 14.00 -43.26
N TRP A 781 -13.42 12.73 -42.86
CA TRP A 781 -12.97 11.59 -43.67
C TRP A 781 -14.12 10.94 -44.43
N ILE A 782 -15.32 10.96 -43.85
CA ILE A 782 -16.57 10.58 -44.50
C ILE A 782 -17.17 11.84 -45.11
N GLN A 783 -17.40 11.85 -46.41
CA GLN A 783 -18.14 12.90 -47.14
C GLN A 783 -19.21 12.28 -48.04
N SER A 784 -18.95 11.09 -48.60
CA SER A 784 -19.83 10.35 -49.50
C SER A 784 -20.12 8.94 -48.98
N HIS A 785 -21.19 8.31 -49.46
CA HIS A 785 -21.48 6.89 -49.20
C HIS A 785 -20.34 5.93 -49.62
N ARG A 786 -19.41 6.39 -50.46
CA ARG A 786 -18.22 5.63 -50.90
C ARG A 786 -17.13 5.53 -49.84
N ASP A 787 -17.17 6.41 -48.84
CA ASP A 787 -16.22 6.43 -47.71
C ASP A 787 -16.71 5.51 -46.56
N LEU A 788 -17.79 4.75 -46.81
CA LEU A 788 -18.45 3.87 -45.85
C LEU A 788 -18.41 2.40 -46.31
N PRO A 789 -18.27 1.44 -45.38
CA PRO A 789 -18.16 1.66 -43.93
C PRO A 789 -16.73 2.02 -43.50
N LEU A 790 -16.58 3.08 -42.69
CA LEU A 790 -15.31 3.43 -42.06
C LEU A 790 -15.16 2.63 -40.76
N ARG A 791 -14.12 1.80 -40.63
CA ARG A 791 -14.03 0.80 -39.55
C ARG A 791 -12.63 0.73 -38.93
N LEU A 792 -12.47 1.31 -37.74
CA LEU A 792 -11.17 1.52 -37.10
C LEU A 792 -11.08 0.95 -35.69
N ASN A 793 -9.89 0.47 -35.34
CA ASN A 793 -9.47 0.01 -34.02
C ASN A 793 -8.28 0.84 -33.50
N GLN A 794 -8.17 1.05 -32.20
CA GLN A 794 -6.98 1.63 -31.56
C GLN A 794 -6.58 0.84 -30.30
N TRP A 795 -5.26 0.62 -30.17
CA TRP A 795 -4.63 0.24 -28.91
C TRP A 795 -4.14 1.49 -28.16
N ASN A 796 -4.47 1.57 -26.87
CA ASN A 796 -4.63 2.82 -26.14
C ASN A 796 -4.17 2.67 -24.67
N ASN A 797 -3.72 3.79 -24.08
CA ASN A 797 -3.81 4.03 -22.63
C ASN A 797 -4.87 5.11 -22.38
N VAL A 798 -5.66 4.91 -21.32
CA VAL A 798 -6.69 5.85 -20.83
C VAL A 798 -6.55 6.03 -19.33
N ILE A 799 -6.87 7.24 -18.86
CA ILE A 799 -6.86 7.59 -17.44
C ILE A 799 -8.27 7.92 -16.95
N ARG A 800 -8.66 7.32 -15.83
CA ARG A 800 -9.93 7.60 -15.13
C ARG A 800 -9.66 7.82 -13.65
N TRP A 801 -10.05 8.97 -13.12
CA TRP A 801 -9.68 9.40 -11.76
C TRP A 801 -10.73 9.07 -10.69
N GLU A 802 -11.92 8.65 -11.12
CA GLU A 802 -13.17 8.30 -10.40
C GLU A 802 -13.07 7.33 -9.19
N PHE A 803 -11.87 6.87 -8.80
CA PHE A 803 -11.69 5.80 -7.81
C PHE A 803 -10.87 6.22 -6.58
N LYS A 804 -11.43 5.93 -5.39
CA LYS A 804 -10.76 6.03 -4.08
C LYS A 804 -9.92 4.79 -3.73
N HIS A 805 -10.30 3.62 -4.25
CA HIS A 805 -9.64 2.33 -3.97
C HIS A 805 -9.41 1.57 -5.29
N PRO A 806 -8.23 1.69 -5.91
CA PRO A 806 -7.92 0.96 -7.14
C PRO A 806 -7.61 -0.51 -6.84
N GLN A 807 -8.14 -1.41 -7.67
CA GLN A 807 -7.87 -2.85 -7.64
C GLN A 807 -7.04 -3.22 -8.87
N PRO A 808 -5.84 -3.84 -8.72
CA PRO A 808 -4.95 -4.09 -9.85
C PRO A 808 -5.60 -4.96 -10.94
N PHE A 809 -5.31 -4.65 -12.21
CA PHE A 809 -5.98 -5.14 -13.43
C PHE A 809 -7.50 -4.89 -13.54
N LEU A 810 -8.28 -4.91 -12.45
CA LEU A 810 -9.75 -4.83 -12.50
C LEU A 810 -10.28 -3.39 -12.65
N ARG A 811 -9.71 -2.49 -11.84
CA ARG A 811 -10.20 -1.12 -11.63
C ARG A 811 -9.03 -0.22 -11.22
N THR A 812 -8.23 0.18 -12.20
CA THR A 812 -7.01 0.99 -12.04
C THR A 812 -7.24 2.41 -12.56
N ARG A 813 -6.39 3.37 -12.17
CA ARG A 813 -6.49 4.76 -12.69
C ARG A 813 -5.94 4.88 -14.11
N GLU A 814 -4.88 4.14 -14.42
CA GLU A 814 -4.37 3.96 -15.77
C GLU A 814 -4.51 2.48 -16.14
N PHE A 815 -4.97 2.20 -17.35
CA PHE A 815 -5.00 0.86 -17.92
C PHE A 815 -4.75 0.89 -19.43
N LEU A 816 -4.29 -0.25 -19.95
CA LEU A 816 -4.24 -0.50 -21.39
C LEU A 816 -5.64 -0.92 -21.86
N TRP A 817 -6.12 -0.30 -22.92
CA TRP A 817 -7.44 -0.47 -23.52
C TRP A 817 -7.31 -0.67 -25.03
N GLN A 818 -8.17 -1.52 -25.57
CA GLN A 818 -8.51 -1.61 -26.98
C GLN A 818 -9.88 -0.97 -27.15
N GLU A 819 -9.98 -0.01 -28.05
CA GLU A 819 -11.22 0.67 -28.43
C GLU A 819 -11.42 0.54 -29.94
N GLY A 820 -12.65 0.38 -30.41
CA GLY A 820 -12.98 0.32 -31.83
C GLY A 820 -14.21 1.17 -32.11
N HIS A 821 -14.13 1.99 -33.16
CA HIS A 821 -15.17 2.92 -33.54
C HIS A 821 -15.39 2.86 -35.04
N THR A 822 -16.65 2.74 -35.44
CA THR A 822 -17.03 2.43 -36.82
C THR A 822 -18.25 3.24 -37.26
N ALA A 823 -18.43 3.40 -38.57
CA ALA A 823 -19.51 4.17 -39.17
C ALA A 823 -20.04 3.48 -40.44
N PHE A 824 -21.37 3.41 -40.58
CA PHE A 824 -22.10 2.72 -41.64
C PHE A 824 -23.18 3.61 -42.23
N ALA A 825 -23.55 3.35 -43.49
CA ALA A 825 -24.71 3.98 -44.14
C ALA A 825 -26.03 3.43 -43.60
N GLU A 826 -26.12 2.10 -43.46
CA GLU A 826 -27.31 1.37 -43.06
C GLU A 826 -27.25 0.87 -41.62
N LYS A 827 -28.43 0.79 -40.96
CA LYS A 827 -28.52 0.31 -39.58
C LYS A 827 -28.19 -1.18 -39.45
N ALA A 828 -28.65 -2.00 -40.40
CA ALA A 828 -28.50 -3.45 -40.33
C ALA A 828 -27.02 -3.90 -40.30
N ASP A 829 -26.16 -3.25 -41.09
CA ASP A 829 -24.72 -3.54 -41.14
C ASP A 829 -24.04 -3.19 -39.80
N ALA A 830 -24.42 -2.05 -39.20
CA ALA A 830 -23.92 -1.64 -37.89
C ALA A 830 -24.37 -2.61 -36.78
N GLU A 831 -25.63 -3.07 -36.79
CA GLU A 831 -26.14 -4.06 -35.83
C GLU A 831 -25.48 -5.44 -36.02
N ALA A 832 -25.16 -5.85 -37.25
CA ALA A 832 -24.43 -7.08 -37.54
C ALA A 832 -22.98 -7.06 -37.02
N GLU A 833 -22.28 -5.91 -37.12
CA GLU A 833 -20.95 -5.78 -36.53
C GLU A 833 -20.99 -5.87 -35.00
N VAL A 834 -22.00 -5.28 -34.33
CA VAL A 834 -22.09 -5.30 -32.86
C VAL A 834 -22.13 -6.71 -32.29
N LEU A 835 -22.79 -7.64 -33.00
CA LEU A 835 -22.80 -9.07 -32.68
C LEU A 835 -21.49 -9.77 -33.07
N THR A 836 -20.91 -9.44 -34.22
CA THR A 836 -19.62 -9.98 -34.69
C THR A 836 -18.49 -9.69 -33.69
N ILE A 837 -18.43 -8.47 -33.16
CA ILE A 837 -17.43 -8.07 -32.14
C ILE A 837 -17.73 -8.70 -30.77
N LEU A 838 -19.00 -8.88 -30.41
CA LEU A 838 -19.38 -9.60 -29.20
C LEU A 838 -18.87 -11.05 -29.22
N ASP A 839 -19.01 -11.72 -30.36
CA ASP A 839 -18.58 -13.10 -30.53
C ASP A 839 -17.05 -13.21 -30.60
N LEU A 840 -16.35 -12.26 -31.24
CA LEU A 840 -14.89 -12.13 -31.12
C LEU A 840 -14.42 -12.00 -29.67
N TYR A 841 -15.09 -11.21 -28.83
CA TYR A 841 -14.75 -11.14 -27.41
C TYR A 841 -15.06 -12.46 -26.68
N ALA A 842 -16.09 -13.19 -27.06
CA ALA A 842 -16.39 -14.52 -26.53
C ALA A 842 -15.34 -15.57 -26.96
N GLU A 843 -14.79 -15.50 -28.18
CA GLU A 843 -13.62 -16.29 -28.62
C GLU A 843 -12.39 -15.97 -27.76
N VAL A 844 -12.09 -14.68 -27.51
CA VAL A 844 -10.94 -14.29 -26.69
C VAL A 844 -11.01 -14.93 -25.30
N TYR A 845 -12.17 -14.87 -24.65
CA TYR A 845 -12.33 -15.51 -23.33
C TYR A 845 -12.27 -17.05 -23.42
N GLN A 846 -13.01 -17.69 -24.33
CA GLN A 846 -13.13 -19.16 -24.34
C GLN A 846 -11.93 -19.85 -25.03
N ASP A 847 -11.59 -19.44 -26.25
CA ASP A 847 -10.60 -20.12 -27.09
C ASP A 847 -9.16 -19.74 -26.79
N LEU A 848 -8.90 -18.54 -26.25
CA LEU A 848 -7.56 -18.12 -25.83
C LEU A 848 -7.34 -18.19 -24.31
N LEU A 849 -8.32 -17.77 -23.50
CA LEU A 849 -8.18 -17.69 -22.03
C LEU A 849 -8.81 -18.88 -21.27
N ALA A 850 -9.51 -19.81 -21.93
CA ALA A 850 -10.23 -20.91 -21.30
C ALA A 850 -11.25 -20.45 -20.23
N VAL A 851 -11.85 -19.27 -20.41
CA VAL A 851 -12.83 -18.62 -19.54
C VAL A 851 -14.22 -18.68 -20.21
N PRO A 852 -15.24 -19.27 -19.58
CA PRO A 852 -16.62 -19.17 -20.07
C PRO A 852 -17.19 -17.77 -19.79
N VAL A 853 -18.07 -17.29 -20.68
CA VAL A 853 -18.75 -16.01 -20.54
C VAL A 853 -20.22 -16.11 -20.93
N VAL A 854 -21.06 -15.33 -20.27
CA VAL A 854 -22.46 -15.14 -20.66
C VAL A 854 -22.55 -14.00 -21.66
N ARG A 855 -22.95 -14.31 -22.91
CA ARG A 855 -23.28 -13.32 -23.94
C ARG A 855 -24.69 -12.78 -23.71
N GLY A 856 -24.85 -11.45 -23.73
CA GLY A 856 -26.18 -10.84 -23.58
C GLY A 856 -26.23 -9.34 -23.88
N ARG A 857 -27.41 -8.74 -23.68
CA ARG A 857 -27.68 -7.31 -23.83
C ARG A 857 -27.87 -6.64 -22.48
N LYS A 858 -27.28 -5.46 -22.25
CA LYS A 858 -27.52 -4.64 -21.04
C LYS A 858 -28.97 -4.15 -20.99
N THR A 859 -29.51 -3.91 -19.80
CA THR A 859 -30.78 -3.18 -19.65
C THR A 859 -30.60 -1.72 -20.02
N GLU A 860 -31.70 -0.97 -20.11
CA GLU A 860 -31.68 0.47 -20.37
C GLU A 860 -30.92 1.28 -19.30
N LYS A 861 -30.72 0.76 -18.08
CA LYS A 861 -29.98 1.43 -17.00
C LYS A 861 -28.48 1.14 -16.98
N GLU A 862 -28.07 0.00 -17.55
CA GLU A 862 -26.68 -0.47 -17.53
C GLU A 862 -26.02 -0.49 -18.93
N LYS A 863 -26.69 0.08 -19.95
CA LYS A 863 -26.11 0.31 -21.29
C LYS A 863 -25.20 1.56 -21.29
N PHE A 864 -24.37 1.69 -22.32
CA PHE A 864 -23.56 2.90 -22.52
C PHE A 864 -24.46 4.12 -22.79
N ALA A 865 -24.14 5.26 -22.15
CA ALA A 865 -24.94 6.47 -22.26
C ALA A 865 -24.94 7.01 -23.70
N GLY A 866 -26.12 7.35 -24.22
CA GLY A 866 -26.29 7.75 -25.62
C GLY A 866 -26.32 6.61 -26.65
N ALA A 867 -26.09 5.35 -26.25
CA ALA A 867 -26.26 4.20 -27.14
C ALA A 867 -27.74 3.83 -27.36
N ASP A 868 -28.09 3.34 -28.54
CA ASP A 868 -29.35 2.63 -28.77
C ASP A 868 -29.39 1.39 -27.85
N TYR A 869 -28.33 0.59 -27.86
CA TYR A 869 -28.16 -0.55 -26.94
C TYR A 869 -26.69 -0.95 -26.75
N THR A 870 -26.44 -1.87 -25.82
CA THR A 870 -25.12 -2.44 -25.53
C THR A 870 -25.22 -3.95 -25.35
N THR A 871 -24.32 -4.69 -25.99
CA THR A 871 -24.07 -6.10 -25.75
C THR A 871 -22.81 -6.28 -24.90
N THR A 872 -22.72 -7.40 -24.18
CA THR A 872 -21.69 -7.64 -23.16
C THR A 872 -21.32 -9.12 -23.05
N VAL A 873 -20.06 -9.38 -22.68
CA VAL A 873 -19.61 -10.68 -22.15
C VAL A 873 -19.37 -10.56 -20.64
N GLU A 874 -20.19 -11.26 -19.85
CA GLU A 874 -20.05 -11.32 -18.39
C GLU A 874 -19.33 -12.61 -17.97
N ALA A 875 -18.24 -12.46 -17.21
CA ALA A 875 -17.52 -13.57 -16.56
C ALA A 875 -17.93 -13.68 -15.08
N TYR A 876 -17.79 -14.86 -14.48
CA TYR A 876 -18.10 -15.11 -13.06
C TYR A 876 -16.85 -15.52 -12.27
N ILE A 877 -16.67 -14.99 -11.05
CA ILE A 877 -15.53 -15.27 -10.17
C ILE A 877 -16.01 -15.99 -8.91
N SER A 878 -15.84 -17.32 -8.90
CA SER A 878 -16.28 -18.24 -7.85
C SER A 878 -15.78 -17.90 -6.44
N GLY A 879 -14.53 -17.47 -6.31
CA GLY A 879 -13.96 -17.11 -5.00
C GLY A 879 -14.70 -15.96 -4.28
N THR A 880 -15.29 -15.03 -5.03
CA THR A 880 -15.98 -13.84 -4.47
C THR A 880 -17.50 -13.81 -4.69
N GLY A 881 -18.03 -14.71 -5.52
CA GLY A 881 -19.44 -14.70 -5.91
C GLY A 881 -19.86 -13.46 -6.70
N ARG A 882 -18.96 -12.95 -7.55
CA ARG A 882 -19.15 -11.68 -8.28
C ARG A 882 -18.98 -11.88 -9.78
N ALA A 883 -19.79 -11.15 -10.54
CA ALA A 883 -19.65 -11.05 -11.99
C ALA A 883 -18.67 -9.92 -12.39
N ILE A 884 -18.11 -10.04 -13.59
CA ILE A 884 -17.22 -9.05 -14.19
C ILE A 884 -17.61 -8.84 -15.66
N GLN A 885 -17.94 -7.61 -16.01
CA GLN A 885 -18.06 -7.16 -17.40
C GLN A 885 -16.67 -7.22 -18.05
N GLY A 886 -16.46 -8.23 -18.90
CA GLY A 886 -15.18 -8.53 -19.53
C GLY A 886 -14.88 -7.63 -20.72
N ALA A 887 -15.88 -7.39 -21.57
CA ALA A 887 -15.84 -6.50 -22.73
C ALA A 887 -17.27 -6.15 -23.19
N THR A 888 -17.43 -5.05 -23.93
CA THR A 888 -18.74 -4.59 -24.43
C THR A 888 -18.68 -4.09 -25.86
N SER A 889 -19.81 -4.20 -26.55
CA SER A 889 -20.03 -3.66 -27.89
C SER A 889 -21.33 -2.84 -27.90
N HIS A 890 -21.29 -1.65 -28.49
CA HIS A 890 -22.29 -0.60 -28.32
C HIS A 890 -22.81 -0.17 -29.69
N HIS A 891 -24.10 -0.33 -29.94
CA HIS A 891 -24.75 0.30 -31.09
C HIS A 891 -25.12 1.73 -30.69
N LEU A 892 -24.43 2.72 -31.25
CA LEU A 892 -24.63 4.14 -30.91
C LEU A 892 -25.77 4.81 -31.68
N GLY A 893 -26.39 4.07 -32.61
CA GLY A 893 -27.43 4.59 -33.49
C GLY A 893 -26.90 5.77 -34.31
N GLN A 894 -27.69 6.85 -34.38
CA GLN A 894 -27.29 8.13 -34.98
C GLN A 894 -27.06 9.24 -33.93
N ASN A 895 -26.94 8.90 -32.64
CA ASN A 895 -26.94 9.91 -31.58
C ASN A 895 -25.63 10.72 -31.57
N PHE A 896 -24.50 10.03 -31.70
CA PHE A 896 -23.17 10.64 -31.78
C PHE A 896 -22.89 11.28 -33.16
N SER A 897 -23.45 10.73 -34.25
CA SER A 897 -23.27 11.29 -35.60
C SER A 897 -24.09 12.54 -35.84
N ARG A 898 -25.20 12.74 -35.12
CA ARG A 898 -25.90 14.04 -35.04
C ARG A 898 -25.17 15.05 -34.15
N MET A 899 -24.56 14.60 -33.04
CA MET A 899 -23.76 15.45 -32.14
C MET A 899 -22.50 16.02 -32.81
N PHE A 900 -21.79 15.21 -33.59
CA PHE A 900 -20.51 15.56 -34.21
C PHE A 900 -20.62 15.86 -35.73
N ASP A 901 -21.84 15.96 -36.25
CA ASP A 901 -22.17 16.21 -37.66
C ASP A 901 -21.47 15.26 -38.65
N VAL A 902 -21.43 13.96 -38.29
CA VAL A 902 -20.88 12.90 -39.14
C VAL A 902 -21.94 12.49 -40.16
N THR A 903 -21.90 13.14 -41.33
CA THR A 903 -22.85 12.95 -42.43
C THR A 903 -22.19 12.40 -43.70
N TYR A 904 -23.01 11.92 -44.64
CA TYR A 904 -22.58 11.51 -45.98
C TYR A 904 -23.64 11.85 -47.03
N ASP A 905 -23.23 12.07 -48.28
CA ASP A 905 -24.14 12.21 -49.42
C ASP A 905 -24.88 10.90 -49.74
N HIS A 906 -26.17 10.84 -49.44
CA HIS A 906 -27.00 9.65 -49.62
C HIS A 906 -27.35 9.41 -51.10
N PRO A 907 -27.01 8.23 -51.68
CA PRO A 907 -26.98 8.02 -53.12
C PRO A 907 -28.34 8.16 -53.83
N THR A 908 -29.43 7.81 -53.16
CA THR A 908 -30.78 7.82 -53.76
C THR A 908 -31.49 9.17 -53.66
N THR A 909 -31.11 10.01 -52.70
CA THR A 909 -31.85 11.26 -52.36
C THR A 909 -31.05 12.52 -52.65
N GLY A 910 -29.71 12.42 -52.76
CA GLY A 910 -28.84 13.59 -52.98
C GLY A 910 -28.82 14.58 -51.82
N MET A 911 -29.20 14.12 -50.61
CA MET A 911 -29.21 14.92 -49.39
C MET A 911 -28.24 14.33 -48.34
N PRO A 912 -27.64 15.15 -47.47
CA PRO A 912 -26.85 14.66 -46.34
C PRO A 912 -27.67 13.75 -45.41
N ALA A 913 -27.11 12.61 -45.04
CA ALA A 913 -27.66 11.69 -44.04
C ALA A 913 -26.63 11.39 -42.95
N HIS A 914 -27.06 11.23 -41.70
CA HIS A 914 -26.16 10.86 -40.60
C HIS A 914 -25.81 9.36 -40.64
N VAL A 915 -24.55 9.02 -40.39
CA VAL A 915 -24.10 7.62 -40.31
C VAL A 915 -24.62 6.91 -39.07
N TYR A 916 -24.83 5.60 -39.15
CA TYR A 916 -24.98 4.75 -37.96
C TYR A 916 -23.60 4.40 -37.41
N GLN A 917 -23.41 4.48 -36.09
CA GLN A 917 -22.10 4.27 -35.47
C GLN A 917 -22.11 3.14 -34.44
N ASN A 918 -20.95 2.50 -34.28
CA ASN A 918 -20.67 1.62 -33.14
C ASN A 918 -19.45 2.13 -32.36
N SER A 919 -19.37 1.70 -31.10
CA SER A 919 -18.19 1.77 -30.23
C SER A 919 -18.05 0.42 -29.53
N TRP A 920 -16.84 -0.09 -29.31
CA TRP A 920 -16.61 -1.38 -28.63
C TRP A 920 -15.25 -1.40 -27.96
N GLY A 921 -15.10 -2.12 -26.84
CA GLY A 921 -13.81 -2.13 -26.14
C GLY A 921 -13.51 -3.25 -25.16
N PHE A 922 -12.20 -3.50 -24.99
CA PHE A 922 -11.60 -4.61 -24.26
C PHE A 922 -10.35 -4.16 -23.48
N THR A 923 -10.21 -4.52 -22.21
CA THR A 923 -9.14 -3.97 -21.33
C THR A 923 -8.27 -5.06 -20.69
N THR A 924 -7.18 -4.62 -20.05
CA THR A 924 -6.33 -5.45 -19.17
C THR A 924 -7.06 -6.12 -18.00
N ARG A 925 -8.34 -5.80 -17.74
CA ARG A 925 -9.24 -6.55 -16.86
C ARG A 925 -9.35 -8.03 -17.22
N SER A 926 -9.26 -8.36 -18.51
CA SER A 926 -9.16 -9.73 -19.02
C SER A 926 -8.04 -10.55 -18.36
N LEU A 927 -6.89 -9.92 -18.06
CA LEU A 927 -5.79 -10.54 -17.32
C LEU A 927 -6.20 -10.82 -15.87
N GLY A 928 -6.87 -9.87 -15.22
CA GLY A 928 -7.41 -10.04 -13.87
C GLY A 928 -8.40 -11.21 -13.79
N VAL A 929 -9.34 -11.31 -14.75
CA VAL A 929 -10.29 -12.44 -14.88
C VAL A 929 -9.53 -13.76 -15.04
N LEU A 930 -8.56 -13.83 -15.96
CA LEU A 930 -7.72 -15.02 -16.19
C LEU A 930 -7.02 -15.49 -14.90
N PHE A 931 -6.38 -14.58 -14.17
CA PHE A 931 -5.62 -14.92 -12.96
C PHE A 931 -6.53 -15.32 -11.80
N MET A 932 -7.66 -14.63 -11.61
CA MET A 932 -8.62 -14.94 -10.54
C MET A 932 -9.36 -16.25 -10.78
N MET A 933 -9.70 -16.56 -12.04
CA MET A 933 -10.40 -17.81 -12.37
C MET A 933 -9.47 -19.02 -12.20
N HIS A 934 -8.38 -19.08 -12.97
CA HIS A 934 -7.54 -20.29 -13.03
C HIS A 934 -6.49 -20.41 -11.92
N GLY A 935 -6.06 -19.30 -11.31
CA GLY A 935 -5.06 -19.33 -10.24
C GLY A 935 -5.50 -20.15 -9.02
N ASP A 936 -4.55 -20.74 -8.31
CA ASP A 936 -4.77 -21.58 -7.12
C ASP A 936 -3.84 -21.18 -5.95
N ASN A 937 -3.85 -21.97 -4.88
CA ASN A 937 -3.02 -21.75 -3.68
C ASN A 937 -1.52 -22.09 -3.87
N LYS A 938 -1.10 -22.58 -5.04
CA LYS A 938 0.31 -22.73 -5.43
C LYS A 938 0.82 -21.58 -6.31
N GLY A 939 -0.08 -20.83 -6.95
CA GLY A 939 0.24 -19.71 -7.85
C GLY A 939 -0.63 -19.68 -9.10
N LEU A 940 -0.08 -19.17 -10.20
CA LEU A 940 -0.82 -19.08 -11.46
C LEU A 940 -1.07 -20.46 -12.08
N VAL A 941 -2.13 -20.57 -12.87
CA VAL A 941 -2.34 -21.64 -13.86
C VAL A 941 -2.70 -20.94 -15.16
N LEU A 942 -1.93 -21.16 -16.24
CA LEU A 942 -2.15 -20.49 -17.52
C LEU A 942 -2.61 -21.49 -18.59
N PRO A 943 -3.61 -21.15 -19.41
CA PRO A 943 -3.94 -21.90 -20.62
C PRO A 943 -2.75 -21.95 -21.58
N PRO A 944 -2.44 -23.11 -22.21
CA PRO A 944 -1.28 -23.24 -23.10
C PRO A 944 -1.29 -22.28 -24.29
N ARG A 945 -2.47 -21.86 -24.77
CA ARG A 945 -2.60 -20.95 -25.90
C ARG A 945 -2.07 -19.55 -25.57
N VAL A 946 -2.30 -19.04 -24.35
CA VAL A 946 -1.87 -17.70 -23.92
C VAL A 946 -0.56 -17.65 -23.10
N ALA A 947 -0.10 -18.77 -22.54
CA ALA A 947 1.08 -18.80 -21.67
C ALA A 947 2.38 -18.30 -22.36
N PRO A 948 3.18 -17.39 -21.75
CA PRO A 948 4.42 -16.88 -22.37
C PRO A 948 5.47 -17.96 -22.62
N VAL A 949 5.54 -18.94 -21.72
CA VAL A 949 6.26 -20.21 -21.90
C VAL A 949 5.23 -21.32 -21.71
N GLN A 950 5.18 -22.25 -22.67
CA GLN A 950 4.27 -23.40 -22.67
C GLN A 950 4.90 -24.62 -22.00
N VAL A 951 6.19 -24.84 -22.29
CA VAL A 951 6.99 -25.95 -21.74
C VAL A 951 8.26 -25.39 -21.12
N VAL A 952 8.55 -25.76 -19.86
CA VAL A 952 9.84 -25.49 -19.23
C VAL A 952 10.62 -26.79 -19.01
N VAL A 953 11.83 -26.85 -19.57
CA VAL A 953 12.76 -27.99 -19.45
C VAL A 953 13.68 -27.77 -18.26
N ILE A 954 13.75 -28.73 -17.34
CA ILE A 954 14.53 -28.61 -16.10
C ILE A 954 15.38 -29.88 -15.88
N PRO A 955 16.73 -29.79 -15.95
CA PRO A 955 17.59 -30.87 -15.50
C PRO A 955 17.51 -31.01 -13.97
N CYS A 956 17.28 -32.24 -13.51
CA CYS A 956 17.13 -32.64 -12.11
C CYS A 956 18.00 -33.88 -11.79
N GLY A 957 17.89 -34.43 -10.58
CA GLY A 957 18.62 -35.65 -10.21
C GLY A 957 20.15 -35.53 -10.02
N ILE A 958 20.77 -34.39 -10.36
CA ILE A 958 22.19 -34.11 -10.07
C ILE A 958 22.42 -34.17 -8.55
N THR A 959 23.41 -34.94 -8.12
CA THR A 959 23.85 -35.02 -6.71
C THR A 959 25.33 -34.67 -6.56
N ASN A 960 25.77 -34.51 -5.31
CA ASN A 960 27.20 -34.36 -4.99
C ASN A 960 28.05 -35.56 -5.42
N LYS A 961 27.44 -36.74 -5.65
CA LYS A 961 28.11 -37.95 -6.14
C LYS A 961 28.19 -38.03 -7.68
N SER A 962 27.40 -37.25 -8.40
CA SER A 962 27.38 -37.26 -9.87
C SER A 962 28.67 -36.68 -10.45
N SER A 963 29.20 -37.30 -11.51
CA SER A 963 30.46 -36.88 -12.14
C SER A 963 30.32 -35.54 -12.90
N ALA A 964 31.44 -34.96 -13.32
CA ALA A 964 31.41 -33.78 -14.19
C ALA A 964 30.79 -34.11 -15.56
N GLU A 965 31.15 -35.26 -16.12
CA GLU A 965 30.69 -35.77 -17.41
C GLU A 965 29.18 -36.07 -17.40
N GLU A 966 28.65 -36.68 -16.33
CA GLU A 966 27.21 -36.91 -16.15
C GLU A 966 26.41 -35.60 -16.11
N ARG A 967 26.96 -34.57 -15.46
CA ARG A 967 26.32 -33.25 -15.35
C ARG A 967 26.33 -32.52 -16.69
N GLU A 968 27.44 -32.56 -17.42
CA GLU A 968 27.56 -31.96 -18.75
C GLU A 968 26.65 -32.68 -19.76
N LEU A 969 26.64 -34.02 -19.76
CA LEU A 969 25.73 -34.83 -20.57
C LEU A 969 24.26 -34.44 -20.31
N LEU A 970 23.81 -34.43 -19.06
CA LEU A 970 22.43 -34.10 -18.69
C LEU A 970 22.02 -32.68 -19.12
N ILE A 971 22.90 -31.69 -18.94
CA ILE A 971 22.65 -30.31 -19.40
C ILE A 971 22.59 -30.25 -20.93
N SER A 972 23.49 -30.97 -21.62
CA SER A 972 23.49 -31.04 -23.08
C SER A 972 22.20 -31.68 -23.62
N THR A 973 21.68 -32.75 -22.99
CA THR A 973 20.40 -33.36 -23.36
C THR A 973 19.23 -32.42 -23.10
N ALA A 974 19.24 -31.68 -21.99
CA ALA A 974 18.23 -30.66 -21.69
C ALA A 974 18.22 -29.51 -22.72
N HIS A 975 19.39 -29.08 -23.20
CA HIS A 975 19.52 -28.12 -24.30
C HIS A 975 19.05 -28.73 -25.64
N GLN A 976 19.45 -29.96 -25.96
CA GLN A 976 19.04 -30.68 -27.19
C GLN A 976 17.51 -30.84 -27.28
N VAL A 977 16.85 -31.30 -26.21
CA VAL A 977 15.37 -31.42 -26.15
C VAL A 977 14.71 -30.05 -26.25
N THR A 978 15.27 -29.03 -25.59
CA THR A 978 14.77 -27.65 -25.69
C THR A 978 14.83 -27.15 -27.14
N ASP A 979 15.94 -27.35 -27.83
CA ASP A 979 16.14 -26.84 -29.20
C ASP A 979 15.51 -27.74 -30.26
N MET A 980 15.20 -29.01 -29.97
CA MET A 980 14.29 -29.84 -30.76
C MET A 980 12.90 -29.20 -30.77
N LEU A 981 12.31 -28.98 -29.59
CA LEU A 981 10.95 -28.43 -29.46
C LEU A 981 10.82 -27.00 -30.03
N LYS A 982 11.85 -26.15 -29.91
CA LYS A 982 11.84 -24.82 -30.55
C LYS A 982 11.91 -24.85 -32.09
N ARG A 983 12.47 -25.89 -32.68
CA ARG A 983 12.61 -26.05 -34.14
C ARG A 983 11.43 -26.81 -34.76
N ASP A 984 10.52 -27.33 -33.94
CA ASP A 984 9.35 -28.04 -34.41
C ASP A 984 8.37 -27.10 -35.15
N PRO A 985 7.77 -27.51 -36.29
CA PRO A 985 6.80 -26.71 -37.02
C PRO A 985 5.57 -26.26 -36.20
N ALA A 986 5.24 -26.92 -35.09
CA ALA A 986 4.17 -26.51 -34.18
C ALA A 986 4.49 -25.22 -33.37
N GLY A 987 5.75 -24.75 -33.38
CA GLY A 987 6.12 -23.43 -32.85
C GLY A 987 6.07 -23.29 -31.32
N PHE A 988 6.43 -24.36 -30.59
CA PHE A 988 6.33 -24.38 -29.13
C PHE A 988 7.17 -23.30 -28.44
N ARG A 989 6.56 -22.58 -27.49
CA ARG A 989 7.25 -21.59 -26.64
C ARG A 989 7.98 -22.27 -25.48
N VAL A 990 9.19 -22.74 -25.73
CA VAL A 990 9.98 -23.57 -24.78
C VAL A 990 11.17 -22.81 -24.17
N ARG A 991 11.42 -23.04 -22.87
CA ARG A 991 12.56 -22.49 -22.14
C ARG A 991 13.27 -23.56 -21.31
N CYS A 992 14.60 -23.57 -21.31
CA CYS A 992 15.38 -24.35 -20.35
C CYS A 992 15.64 -23.52 -19.07
N ASP A 993 15.68 -24.17 -17.91
CA ASP A 993 16.15 -23.60 -16.64
C ASP A 993 17.37 -24.37 -16.12
N ASP A 994 18.52 -24.05 -16.68
CA ASP A 994 19.84 -24.60 -16.34
C ASP A 994 20.53 -23.89 -15.15
N ARG A 995 19.85 -22.95 -14.47
CA ARG A 995 20.41 -22.20 -13.34
C ARG A 995 21.00 -23.13 -12.27
N THR A 996 22.32 -23.14 -12.11
CA THR A 996 23.03 -24.03 -11.17
C THR A 996 22.99 -23.57 -9.71
N HIS A 997 22.73 -22.28 -9.47
CA HIS A 997 22.70 -21.66 -8.14
C HIS A 997 21.37 -21.84 -7.38
N VAL A 998 20.39 -22.56 -7.96
CA VAL A 998 19.10 -22.88 -7.32
C VAL A 998 18.77 -24.36 -7.49
N SER A 999 18.23 -24.98 -6.44
CA SER A 999 17.88 -26.40 -6.46
C SER A 999 16.71 -26.68 -7.40
N PRO A 1000 16.60 -27.91 -7.97
CA PRO A 1000 15.47 -28.29 -8.82
C PRO A 1000 14.10 -28.04 -8.14
N GLY A 1001 13.98 -28.35 -6.84
CA GLY A 1001 12.74 -28.08 -6.08
C GLY A 1001 12.39 -26.59 -5.98
N TRP A 1002 13.38 -25.68 -5.90
CA TRP A 1002 13.11 -24.25 -5.98
C TRP A 1002 12.65 -23.84 -7.38
N LYS A 1003 13.27 -24.40 -8.44
CA LYS A 1003 12.83 -24.18 -9.83
C LYS A 1003 11.40 -24.67 -10.06
N PHE A 1004 11.03 -25.82 -9.50
CA PHE A 1004 9.68 -26.39 -9.59
C PHE A 1004 8.65 -25.41 -9.00
N ASN A 1005 8.87 -24.95 -7.76
CA ASN A 1005 8.02 -23.94 -7.12
C ASN A 1005 7.96 -22.62 -7.93
N HIS A 1006 9.09 -22.18 -8.50
CA HIS A 1006 9.16 -20.97 -9.31
C HIS A 1006 8.32 -21.06 -10.59
N TRP A 1007 8.37 -22.17 -11.32
CA TRP A 1007 7.58 -22.34 -12.55
C TRP A 1007 6.12 -22.73 -12.28
N GLU A 1008 5.81 -23.36 -11.14
CA GLU A 1008 4.43 -23.51 -10.65
C GLU A 1008 3.81 -22.15 -10.29
N MET A 1009 4.56 -21.27 -9.61
CA MET A 1009 4.14 -19.90 -9.31
C MET A 1009 3.87 -19.08 -10.58
N LYS A 1010 4.74 -19.22 -11.60
CA LYS A 1010 4.58 -18.61 -12.93
C LYS A 1010 3.45 -19.19 -13.77
N GLY A 1011 2.92 -20.37 -13.39
CA GLY A 1011 1.82 -21.04 -14.08
C GLY A 1011 2.17 -21.60 -15.45
N VAL A 1012 3.43 -21.99 -15.70
CA VAL A 1012 3.81 -22.65 -16.96
C VAL A 1012 3.05 -23.96 -17.10
N PRO A 1013 2.32 -24.21 -18.22
CA PRO A 1013 1.39 -25.35 -18.33
C PRO A 1013 2.04 -26.72 -18.14
N ILE A 1014 3.23 -26.93 -18.71
CA ILE A 1014 3.95 -28.20 -18.69
C ILE A 1014 5.38 -27.96 -18.20
N ARG A 1015 5.79 -28.69 -17.16
CA ARG A 1015 7.19 -28.81 -16.75
C ARG A 1015 7.73 -30.16 -17.21
N LEU A 1016 8.78 -30.13 -18.01
CA LEU A 1016 9.50 -31.30 -18.50
C LEU A 1016 10.75 -31.50 -17.62
N GLU A 1017 10.72 -32.55 -16.80
CA GLU A 1017 11.78 -32.93 -15.88
C GLU A 1017 12.67 -34.00 -16.54
N ILE A 1018 13.99 -33.79 -16.54
CA ILE A 1018 14.99 -34.74 -17.08
C ILE A 1018 16.01 -35.05 -15.99
N GLY A 1019 16.16 -36.32 -15.62
CA GLY A 1019 17.20 -36.82 -14.71
C GLY A 1019 18.13 -37.84 -15.40
N PRO A 1020 19.09 -38.40 -14.65
CA PRO A 1020 20.04 -39.37 -15.20
C PRO A 1020 19.39 -40.67 -15.71
N GLN A 1021 18.25 -41.09 -15.14
CA GLN A 1021 17.54 -42.30 -15.60
C GLN A 1021 16.78 -42.03 -16.89
N GLU A 1022 16.14 -40.86 -17.00
CA GLU A 1022 15.46 -40.36 -18.19
C GLU A 1022 16.42 -40.29 -19.40
N VAL A 1023 17.65 -39.78 -19.20
CA VAL A 1023 18.70 -39.75 -20.24
C VAL A 1023 19.04 -41.16 -20.74
N VAL A 1024 19.22 -42.14 -19.84
CA VAL A 1024 19.54 -43.53 -20.20
C VAL A 1024 18.35 -44.22 -20.91
N GLN A 1025 17.12 -43.89 -20.53
CA GLN A 1025 15.91 -44.48 -21.09
C GLN A 1025 15.40 -43.77 -22.36
N ARG A 1026 15.98 -42.62 -22.75
CA ARG A 1026 15.47 -41.70 -23.77
C ARG A 1026 14.02 -41.23 -23.53
N SER A 1027 13.61 -41.20 -22.26
CA SER A 1027 12.29 -40.74 -21.80
C SER A 1027 12.39 -39.37 -21.12
N VAL A 1028 11.25 -38.73 -20.83
CA VAL A 1028 11.15 -37.53 -19.98
C VAL A 1028 9.85 -37.53 -19.18
N CYS A 1029 9.87 -36.93 -17.99
CA CYS A 1029 8.69 -36.78 -17.16
C CYS A 1029 8.01 -35.42 -17.38
N LEU A 1030 6.77 -35.43 -17.85
CA LEU A 1030 5.92 -34.24 -17.99
C LEU A 1030 5.04 -34.07 -16.76
N ALA A 1031 5.25 -33.00 -15.98
CA ALA A 1031 4.39 -32.59 -14.88
C ALA A 1031 3.43 -31.48 -15.35
N LEU A 1032 2.12 -31.68 -15.17
CA LEU A 1032 1.08 -30.81 -15.71
C LEU A 1032 0.58 -29.84 -14.64
N ARG A 1033 0.58 -28.54 -14.91
CA ARG A 1033 0.32 -27.51 -13.89
C ARG A 1033 -1.14 -27.47 -13.39
N HIS A 1034 -2.10 -27.79 -14.26
CA HIS A 1034 -3.53 -27.65 -13.97
C HIS A 1034 -4.09 -28.70 -12.99
N ASN A 1035 -3.57 -29.93 -13.02
CA ASN A 1035 -4.04 -31.05 -12.19
C ASN A 1035 -2.92 -31.68 -11.33
N SER A 1036 -1.65 -31.25 -11.46
CA SER A 1036 -0.46 -31.83 -10.83
C SER A 1036 -0.14 -33.29 -11.21
N GLU A 1037 -0.71 -33.79 -12.32
CA GLU A 1037 -0.42 -35.12 -12.86
C GLU A 1037 1.01 -35.21 -13.42
N LYS A 1038 1.56 -36.43 -13.45
CA LYS A 1038 2.85 -36.74 -14.07
C LYS A 1038 2.72 -37.86 -15.10
N LEU A 1039 3.18 -37.59 -16.31
CA LEU A 1039 3.25 -38.53 -17.43
C LEU A 1039 4.71 -38.84 -17.76
N GLN A 1040 5.04 -40.08 -18.11
CA GLN A 1040 6.31 -40.42 -18.76
C GLN A 1040 6.08 -40.53 -20.27
N VAL A 1041 6.96 -39.93 -21.07
CA VAL A 1041 6.86 -39.86 -22.54
C VAL A 1041 8.24 -40.09 -23.15
N GLN A 1042 8.32 -40.78 -24.29
CA GLN A 1042 9.59 -40.94 -25.03
C GLN A 1042 9.99 -39.62 -25.69
N VAL A 1043 11.29 -39.27 -25.70
CA VAL A 1043 11.79 -38.02 -26.31
C VAL A 1043 11.32 -37.89 -27.76
N ASP A 1044 11.38 -38.99 -28.50
CA ASP A 1044 11.02 -39.05 -29.93
C ASP A 1044 9.49 -38.92 -30.17
N GLU A 1045 8.65 -39.05 -29.13
CA GLU A 1045 7.18 -38.83 -29.18
C GLU A 1045 6.77 -37.39 -28.76
N LEU A 1046 7.67 -36.57 -28.23
CA LEU A 1046 7.28 -35.31 -27.59
C LEU A 1046 6.55 -34.36 -28.56
N CYS A 1047 7.08 -34.19 -29.77
CA CYS A 1047 6.50 -33.27 -30.75
C CYS A 1047 5.09 -33.66 -31.19
N CYS A 1048 4.77 -34.96 -31.29
CA CYS A 1048 3.43 -35.40 -31.69
C CYS A 1048 2.44 -35.44 -30.52
N ARG A 1049 2.90 -35.66 -29.27
CA ARG A 1049 2.03 -35.72 -28.09
C ARG A 1049 1.75 -34.37 -27.44
N LEU A 1050 2.68 -33.42 -27.50
CA LEU A 1050 2.52 -32.10 -26.86
C LEU A 1050 1.32 -31.27 -27.37
N PRO A 1051 0.96 -31.23 -28.68
CA PRO A 1051 -0.19 -30.46 -29.17
C PRO A 1051 -1.51 -30.95 -28.56
N ALA A 1052 -1.80 -32.25 -28.69
CA ALA A 1052 -3.00 -32.87 -28.13
C ALA A 1052 -3.08 -32.73 -26.60
N LEU A 1053 -1.94 -32.78 -25.91
CA LEU A 1053 -1.86 -32.53 -24.48
C LEU A 1053 -2.15 -31.06 -24.12
N MET A 1054 -1.69 -30.09 -24.93
CA MET A 1054 -2.00 -28.67 -24.72
C MET A 1054 -3.47 -28.35 -24.95
N ASP A 1055 -4.10 -28.91 -25.98
CA ASP A 1055 -5.54 -28.77 -26.19
C ASP A 1055 -6.36 -29.49 -25.11
N SER A 1056 -5.91 -30.64 -24.62
CA SER A 1056 -6.51 -31.33 -23.47
C SER A 1056 -6.46 -30.49 -22.18
N ILE A 1057 -5.33 -29.84 -21.89
CA ILE A 1057 -5.21 -28.91 -20.75
C ILE A 1057 -6.16 -27.70 -20.93
N HIS A 1058 -6.24 -27.13 -22.14
CA HIS A 1058 -7.13 -26.00 -22.43
C HIS A 1058 -8.61 -26.37 -22.25
N ALA A 1059 -9.02 -27.53 -22.80
CA ALA A 1059 -10.37 -28.06 -22.66
C ALA A 1059 -10.71 -28.38 -21.19
N SER A 1060 -9.77 -28.94 -20.41
CA SER A 1060 -9.96 -29.22 -18.98
C SER A 1060 -10.18 -27.94 -18.16
N LEU A 1061 -9.38 -26.90 -18.40
CA LEU A 1061 -9.55 -25.59 -17.76
C LEU A 1061 -10.90 -24.95 -18.09
N LEU A 1062 -11.27 -24.92 -19.38
CA LEU A 1062 -12.55 -24.37 -19.83
C LEU A 1062 -13.74 -25.18 -19.28
N HIS A 1063 -13.65 -26.51 -19.26
CA HIS A 1063 -14.70 -27.38 -18.72
C HIS A 1063 -14.91 -27.18 -17.22
N LYS A 1064 -13.83 -27.14 -16.42
CA LYS A 1064 -13.88 -26.84 -14.98
C LYS A 1064 -14.52 -25.47 -14.71
N ALA A 1065 -14.06 -24.43 -15.40
CA ALA A 1065 -14.61 -23.10 -15.25
C ALA A 1065 -16.10 -23.02 -15.69
N THR A 1066 -16.48 -23.77 -16.73
CA THR A 1066 -17.88 -23.87 -17.19
C THR A 1066 -18.76 -24.57 -16.15
N GLN A 1067 -18.27 -25.63 -15.49
CA GLN A 1067 -18.96 -26.24 -14.35
C GLN A 1067 -19.11 -25.27 -13.16
N GLU A 1068 -18.07 -24.50 -12.85
CA GLU A 1068 -18.12 -23.46 -11.80
C GLU A 1068 -19.16 -22.38 -12.13
N LEU A 1069 -19.26 -21.90 -13.38
CA LEU A 1069 -20.32 -20.99 -13.82
C LEU A 1069 -21.71 -21.65 -13.73
N SER A 1070 -21.84 -22.89 -14.23
CA SER A 1070 -23.09 -23.64 -14.31
C SER A 1070 -23.72 -23.90 -12.93
N ALA A 1071 -22.89 -24.15 -11.91
CA ALA A 1071 -23.31 -24.37 -10.53
C ALA A 1071 -23.72 -23.07 -9.79
N HIS A 1072 -23.25 -21.90 -10.24
CA HIS A 1072 -23.45 -20.62 -9.56
C HIS A 1072 -24.31 -19.61 -10.34
N VAL A 1073 -25.03 -20.05 -11.38
CA VAL A 1073 -26.15 -19.30 -11.96
C VAL A 1073 -27.44 -20.04 -11.63
N MET A 1074 -28.26 -19.44 -10.77
CA MET A 1074 -29.48 -20.05 -10.24
C MET A 1074 -30.71 -19.40 -10.86
N GLN A 1075 -31.74 -20.19 -11.19
CA GLN A 1075 -33.05 -19.63 -11.55
C GLN A 1075 -33.72 -19.09 -10.29
N VAL A 1076 -34.17 -17.83 -10.32
CA VAL A 1076 -34.89 -17.19 -9.22
C VAL A 1076 -36.18 -16.52 -9.70
N ASN A 1077 -37.18 -16.44 -8.82
CA ASN A 1077 -38.55 -16.03 -9.12
C ASN A 1077 -39.09 -15.01 -8.10
N THR A 1078 -38.39 -14.80 -6.97
CA THR A 1078 -38.72 -13.80 -5.95
C THR A 1078 -37.47 -13.01 -5.51
N MET A 1079 -37.65 -11.93 -4.75
CA MET A 1079 -36.54 -11.16 -4.18
C MET A 1079 -35.77 -11.92 -3.09
N GLU A 1080 -36.45 -12.78 -2.34
CA GLU A 1080 -35.86 -13.67 -1.33
C GLU A 1080 -34.99 -14.73 -1.98
N GLU A 1081 -35.46 -15.36 -3.08
CA GLU A 1081 -34.66 -16.30 -3.87
C GLU A 1081 -33.41 -15.63 -4.47
N LEU A 1082 -33.52 -14.38 -4.95
CA LEU A 1082 -32.36 -13.62 -5.40
C LEU A 1082 -31.38 -13.34 -4.25
N CYS A 1083 -31.85 -12.89 -3.08
CA CYS A 1083 -30.96 -12.63 -1.95
C CYS A 1083 -30.24 -13.90 -1.48
N ALA A 1084 -30.97 -15.01 -1.36
CA ALA A 1084 -30.40 -16.31 -1.00
C ALA A 1084 -29.32 -16.77 -2.00
N ALA A 1085 -29.53 -16.57 -3.31
CA ALA A 1085 -28.52 -16.85 -4.32
C ALA A 1085 -27.26 -15.97 -4.12
N LEU A 1086 -27.42 -14.65 -3.94
CA LEU A 1086 -26.29 -13.71 -3.78
C LEU A 1086 -25.45 -14.00 -2.53
N ASP A 1087 -26.08 -14.44 -1.45
CA ASP A 1087 -25.41 -14.77 -0.18
C ASP A 1087 -24.80 -16.18 -0.20
N ALA A 1088 -25.32 -17.09 -1.03
CA ALA A 1088 -24.66 -18.32 -1.46
C ALA A 1088 -23.55 -18.09 -2.53
N LYS A 1089 -23.10 -16.83 -2.73
CA LYS A 1089 -22.11 -16.41 -3.74
C LYS A 1089 -22.54 -16.64 -5.21
N SER A 1090 -23.81 -16.93 -5.48
CA SER A 1090 -24.34 -17.17 -6.84
C SER A 1090 -24.97 -15.94 -7.51
N LEU A 1091 -25.13 -16.01 -8.83
CA LEU A 1091 -25.88 -15.07 -9.67
C LEU A 1091 -27.34 -15.57 -9.83
N GLY A 1092 -28.31 -14.67 -9.88
CA GLY A 1092 -29.73 -14.99 -10.03
C GLY A 1092 -30.29 -14.64 -11.40
N LEU A 1093 -30.79 -15.62 -12.15
CA LEU A 1093 -31.51 -15.42 -13.41
C LEU A 1093 -33.00 -15.25 -13.14
N ALA A 1094 -33.52 -14.04 -13.31
CA ALA A 1094 -34.83 -13.63 -12.81
C ALA A 1094 -35.78 -13.11 -13.91
N PRO A 1095 -37.09 -13.44 -13.90
CA PRO A 1095 -38.07 -12.86 -14.82
C PRO A 1095 -38.32 -11.39 -14.48
N PHE A 1096 -37.83 -10.46 -15.30
CA PHE A 1096 -37.76 -9.03 -14.97
C PHE A 1096 -38.53 -8.16 -15.98
N CYS A 1097 -39.14 -7.07 -15.51
CA CYS A 1097 -39.94 -6.16 -16.34
C CYS A 1097 -39.13 -5.21 -17.25
N GLY A 1098 -37.80 -5.14 -17.09
CA GLY A 1098 -36.91 -4.33 -17.93
C GLY A 1098 -36.85 -2.83 -17.59
N ASP A 1099 -37.49 -2.41 -16.49
CA ASP A 1099 -37.69 -1.00 -16.13
C ASP A 1099 -36.69 -0.50 -15.07
N SER A 1100 -36.14 0.69 -15.29
CA SER A 1100 -35.06 1.30 -14.50
C SER A 1100 -35.44 1.67 -13.05
N THR A 1101 -36.72 1.86 -12.74
CA THR A 1101 -37.21 2.10 -11.36
C THR A 1101 -37.34 0.78 -10.60
N CYS A 1102 -37.78 -0.27 -11.28
CA CYS A 1102 -37.79 -1.63 -10.73
C CYS A 1102 -36.37 -2.13 -10.47
N GLU A 1103 -35.44 -1.85 -11.40
CA GLU A 1103 -34.02 -2.21 -11.25
C GLU A 1103 -33.37 -1.51 -10.04
N GLU A 1104 -33.80 -0.29 -9.74
CA GLU A 1104 -33.33 0.47 -8.58
C GLU A 1104 -33.85 -0.08 -7.25
N SER A 1105 -35.13 -0.48 -7.20
CA SER A 1105 -35.70 -1.21 -6.06
C SER A 1105 -34.94 -2.52 -5.81
N VAL A 1106 -34.74 -3.35 -6.85
CA VAL A 1106 -33.94 -4.59 -6.77
C VAL A 1106 -32.55 -4.32 -6.19
N ARG A 1107 -31.84 -3.30 -6.70
CA ARG A 1107 -30.50 -2.94 -6.24
C ARG A 1107 -30.49 -2.43 -4.79
N ASN A 1108 -31.47 -1.62 -4.40
CA ASN A 1108 -31.54 -1.02 -3.07
C ASN A 1108 -31.98 -2.01 -1.99
N GLU A 1109 -32.81 -3.00 -2.33
CA GLU A 1109 -33.26 -4.05 -1.42
C GLU A 1109 -32.19 -5.12 -1.23
N SER A 1110 -31.62 -5.65 -2.32
CA SER A 1110 -30.54 -6.66 -2.26
C SER A 1110 -29.21 -6.14 -1.68
N ALA A 1111 -29.04 -4.82 -1.54
CA ALA A 1111 -27.94 -4.23 -0.78
C ALA A 1111 -28.07 -4.43 0.74
N ARG A 1112 -29.30 -4.41 1.28
CA ARG A 1112 -29.56 -4.39 2.74
C ARG A 1112 -29.17 -5.68 3.45
N ASN A 1113 -29.15 -6.80 2.73
CA ASN A 1113 -28.81 -8.11 3.27
C ASN A 1113 -27.31 -8.45 3.14
N SER A 1114 -26.49 -7.57 2.57
CA SER A 1114 -25.11 -7.93 2.20
C SER A 1114 -24.12 -7.94 3.38
N VAL A 1115 -23.52 -9.11 3.61
CA VAL A 1115 -22.24 -9.23 4.32
C VAL A 1115 -21.13 -8.88 3.32
N VAL A 1116 -20.28 -7.91 3.65
CA VAL A 1116 -19.31 -7.32 2.71
C VAL A 1116 -17.89 -7.72 3.09
N GLU A 1117 -17.14 -8.32 2.15
CA GLU A 1117 -15.72 -8.63 2.30
C GLU A 1117 -14.88 -7.33 2.46
N PRO A 1118 -13.87 -7.28 3.35
CA PRO A 1118 -13.18 -6.04 3.70
C PRO A 1118 -12.61 -5.27 2.51
N GLY A 1119 -13.02 -4.02 2.35
CA GLY A 1119 -12.57 -3.11 1.28
C GLY A 1119 -13.33 -3.22 -0.05
N ALA A 1120 -14.23 -4.19 -0.22
CA ALA A 1120 -15.15 -4.20 -1.35
C ALA A 1120 -16.31 -3.20 -1.15
N PRO A 1121 -16.83 -2.55 -2.21
CA PRO A 1121 -18.00 -1.70 -2.07
C PRO A 1121 -19.26 -2.53 -1.77
N SER A 1122 -20.11 -1.99 -0.89
CA SER A 1122 -21.45 -2.49 -0.56
C SER A 1122 -22.39 -2.33 -1.75
N MET A 1123 -22.33 -3.27 -2.68
CA MET A 1123 -23.10 -3.29 -3.92
C MET A 1123 -24.25 -4.29 -3.78
N GLY A 1124 -25.49 -3.79 -3.78
CA GLY A 1124 -26.64 -4.62 -4.14
C GLY A 1124 -26.55 -5.09 -5.59
N ALA A 1125 -27.40 -6.04 -5.98
CA ALA A 1125 -27.37 -6.61 -7.31
C ALA A 1125 -27.66 -5.55 -8.39
N LYS A 1126 -26.82 -5.54 -9.42
CA LYS A 1126 -27.10 -4.89 -10.71
C LYS A 1126 -27.75 -5.91 -11.64
N SER A 1127 -28.47 -5.45 -12.65
CA SER A 1127 -28.63 -6.30 -13.84
C SER A 1127 -27.26 -6.40 -14.53
N LEU A 1128 -26.87 -7.61 -14.88
CA LEU A 1128 -25.59 -7.91 -15.53
C LEU A 1128 -25.79 -7.94 -17.04
N CYS A 1129 -26.77 -8.72 -17.48
CA CYS A 1129 -27.28 -8.75 -18.84
C CYS A 1129 -28.64 -9.47 -18.90
N ILE A 1130 -29.40 -9.24 -19.97
CA ILE A 1130 -30.38 -10.19 -20.52
C ILE A 1130 -29.58 -11.20 -21.36
N PRO A 1131 -29.42 -12.47 -20.93
CA PRO A 1131 -28.64 -13.45 -21.69
C PRO A 1131 -29.33 -13.80 -23.01
N PHE A 1132 -28.55 -13.96 -24.08
CA PHE A 1132 -29.07 -14.46 -25.36
C PHE A 1132 -29.34 -15.97 -25.31
N ALA A 1133 -28.49 -16.71 -24.60
CA ALA A 1133 -28.62 -18.12 -24.30
C ALA A 1133 -27.95 -18.45 -22.95
N CYS A 1134 -28.24 -19.63 -22.40
CA CYS A 1134 -27.63 -20.16 -21.17
C CYS A 1134 -27.05 -21.57 -21.41
N ASP A 1135 -26.34 -21.77 -22.53
CA ASP A 1135 -25.90 -23.09 -23.02
C ASP A 1135 -25.03 -23.86 -22.01
N PHE A 1136 -24.36 -23.15 -21.09
CA PHE A 1136 -23.59 -23.71 -19.98
C PHE A 1136 -24.45 -24.42 -18.91
N ASN A 1137 -25.77 -24.18 -18.86
CA ASN A 1137 -26.70 -24.89 -17.97
C ASN A 1137 -28.09 -25.02 -18.63
N PRO A 1138 -28.41 -26.16 -19.28
CA PRO A 1138 -29.66 -26.38 -20.00
C PRO A 1138 -30.91 -26.50 -19.09
N THR A 1139 -30.77 -26.42 -17.76
CA THR A 1139 -31.92 -26.39 -16.84
C THR A 1139 -32.48 -24.97 -16.62
N LEU A 1140 -31.74 -23.93 -17.02
CA LEU A 1140 -32.13 -22.53 -16.87
C LEU A 1140 -33.10 -22.08 -17.96
N LYS A 1141 -34.11 -21.28 -17.57
CA LYS A 1141 -35.06 -20.63 -18.47
C LYS A 1141 -34.53 -19.23 -18.81
N CYS A 1142 -33.98 -19.09 -20.01
CA CYS A 1142 -33.49 -17.82 -20.57
C CYS A 1142 -34.44 -17.25 -21.62
N GLY A 1143 -34.09 -16.10 -22.21
CA GLY A 1143 -34.88 -15.47 -23.26
C GLY A 1143 -36.20 -14.85 -22.77
N LYS A 1144 -37.28 -15.04 -23.53
CA LYS A 1144 -38.57 -14.39 -23.30
C LYS A 1144 -39.47 -15.21 -22.34
N PRO A 1145 -39.96 -14.63 -21.23
CA PRO A 1145 -40.90 -15.29 -20.33
C PRO A 1145 -42.21 -15.69 -21.00
N THR A 1146 -42.86 -16.72 -20.44
CA THR A 1146 -44.22 -17.14 -20.80
C THR A 1146 -45.24 -16.01 -20.62
N THR A 1147 -46.25 -15.93 -21.49
CA THR A 1147 -47.30 -14.90 -21.42
C THR A 1147 -47.96 -14.88 -20.04
N GLY A 1148 -48.04 -13.71 -19.40
CA GLY A 1148 -48.59 -13.55 -18.06
C GLY A 1148 -47.61 -13.75 -16.90
N THR A 1149 -46.34 -14.09 -17.16
CA THR A 1149 -45.29 -14.15 -16.12
C THR A 1149 -45.11 -12.77 -15.50
N LYS A 1150 -45.18 -12.67 -14.16
CA LYS A 1150 -44.95 -11.42 -13.42
C LYS A 1150 -43.46 -11.14 -13.24
N CYS A 1151 -43.12 -9.88 -12.98
CA CYS A 1151 -41.79 -9.49 -12.51
C CYS A 1151 -41.48 -10.17 -11.17
N PHE A 1152 -40.27 -10.70 -10.99
CA PHE A 1152 -39.84 -11.38 -9.76
C PHE A 1152 -39.88 -10.49 -8.51
N ASN A 1153 -39.75 -9.17 -8.71
CA ASN A 1153 -39.86 -8.17 -7.66
C ASN A 1153 -41.32 -7.92 -7.24
N GLN A 1154 -41.95 -8.91 -6.62
CA GLN A 1154 -43.21 -8.77 -5.88
C GLN A 1154 -42.89 -8.47 -4.40
N PRO A 1155 -43.72 -7.67 -3.68
CA PRO A 1155 -44.92 -6.97 -4.15
C PRO A 1155 -44.61 -5.62 -4.84
N HIS A 1156 -43.36 -5.17 -4.88
CA HIS A 1156 -42.99 -3.81 -5.27
C HIS A 1156 -43.21 -3.46 -6.75
N CYS A 1157 -43.33 -4.44 -7.64
CA CYS A 1157 -43.58 -4.24 -9.07
C CYS A 1157 -44.65 -5.20 -9.62
N THR A 1158 -45.88 -4.72 -9.81
CA THR A 1158 -47.02 -5.51 -10.33
C THR A 1158 -46.96 -5.84 -11.83
N ARG A 1159 -45.90 -5.41 -12.54
CA ARG A 1159 -45.77 -5.52 -14.00
C ARG A 1159 -45.42 -6.94 -14.46
N LEU A 1160 -45.71 -7.24 -15.71
CA LEU A 1160 -45.27 -8.47 -16.37
C LEU A 1160 -43.76 -8.43 -16.65
N ALA A 1161 -43.14 -9.60 -16.72
CA ALA A 1161 -41.74 -9.76 -17.10
C ALA A 1161 -41.57 -9.67 -18.63
N ALA A 1162 -40.59 -8.88 -19.07
CA ALA A 1162 -40.25 -8.70 -20.48
C ALA A 1162 -39.16 -9.70 -20.93
N ALA A 1163 -38.19 -9.98 -20.05
CA ALA A 1163 -37.05 -10.86 -20.31
C ALA A 1163 -36.59 -11.57 -19.02
N TYR A 1164 -36.00 -12.76 -19.15
CA TYR A 1164 -35.14 -13.28 -18.08
C TYR A 1164 -33.83 -12.49 -18.06
N THR A 1165 -33.50 -11.90 -16.92
CA THR A 1165 -32.34 -11.02 -16.73
C THR A 1165 -31.45 -11.60 -15.64
N LEU A 1166 -30.15 -11.64 -15.88
CA LEU A 1166 -29.15 -12.10 -14.92
C LEU A 1166 -28.82 -10.96 -13.96
N PHE A 1167 -28.97 -11.19 -12.66
CA PHE A 1167 -28.66 -10.25 -11.58
C PHE A 1167 -27.48 -10.76 -10.73
N GLY A 1168 -26.65 -9.84 -10.25
CA GLY A 1168 -25.51 -10.21 -9.40
C GLY A 1168 -24.76 -9.03 -8.80
N ARG A 1169 -23.92 -9.35 -7.80
CA ARG A 1169 -22.89 -8.43 -7.29
C ARG A 1169 -21.77 -8.33 -8.34
N SER A 1170 -21.32 -7.12 -8.66
CA SER A 1170 -20.26 -6.85 -9.65
C SER A 1170 -19.07 -6.13 -8.99
N TYR A 1171 -17.98 -5.92 -9.74
CA TYR A 1171 -16.73 -5.24 -9.31
C TYR A 1171 -16.71 -3.74 -9.68
#